data_AF-A0A2S2PQX5-F1
#
_entry.id   AF-A0A2S2PQX5-F1
#
_cell.length_a   1.000
_cell.length_b   1.000
_cell.length_c   1.000
_cell.angle_alpha   90.00
_cell.angle_beta   90.00
_cell.angle_gamma   90.00
#
_symmetry.space_group_name_H-M   'P 1'
#
loop_
_entity.id
_entity.type
_entity.pdbx_description
1 polymer ?
#
loop_
_entity_poly.entity_id
_entity_poly.type
_entity_poly.pdbx_seq_one_letter_code
_entity_poly.pdbx_strand_id
1 'polypeptide(L)'
;FNFIQVLGASLLTSVTSCLDLSYIITSSDIQNKLDLNDSGLNLWSMISYEPYYNPVLSSNIVQDGFLSRFINMILRKKNKCINKMSLSPSSTLLACLYGTRTVCIWNFPEISICKNWSVNDQKEMGGIVDIEWWCNELLILGCFDGTLIICREKGQQSVVITKMNPFNFKLCGSYNNNNFVVADYETIESVNNSQDSSVNAKLTTTNVYKLIAVTKTTPQQLLMKKIQEKQYDDALQLALKYNLDKDLVYKHQWCNSSVLEETINNILSKVSDKQWIVQECCNRVSETLIGAKQLIAYGLEITDFSAYLSIESENTGTFSQEGKEFIISRLKLLNYLDKLTTYEMVLKKMDGNSEALYSAQTYKHLRDLSPLQWALQLARQCQVDAVSIVFTYYSDHVLPYWLDILNDFPETLMVKLYRHLLPVWDPSEKKVIYLESKILREFDWCESDRFKLLTGTFENIKSVSLTEQDLIHWYTKRIRNIELCTKLVQHTLEMATIARENNIKGLEQLHEDLSILEVLVYEVGLENMFLEDIEQLNTLEKASLFMSRCDENLFLNNLTNYFLPFIQTKSDTFYLLEQYLIQTSQSCLKKLSQYFEYVQINGWCINVSDEAKIELGLKCIYTYTRTDQLDEAHSIVVSLLKSVKNTVENKSNIEKLEEIKQIINASKLLLTYGIRYPLKVLIDNLTNSAFFRKVMISICEYTSIKNQTEKYLSNVLGDLLKIAEFCFPSLSIEICYEEYVKMLLGSQSQKIIPLSKDILLGKLPEHLSLKIVKDSFYMYFDRSKSFNDASMNLAK
;
A
#
# COMPACT_ATOMS: atom_id res chain seq x y z
N PHE A 1 51.25 23.64 29.62
CA PHE A 1 52.38 23.99 28.73
C PHE A 1 52.76 25.43 29.00
N ASN A 2 54.04 25.69 29.32
CA ASN A 2 54.82 26.82 28.83
C ASN A 2 56.30 26.49 29.12
N PHE A 3 57.02 26.15 28.05
CA PHE A 3 58.48 26.18 28.04
C PHE A 3 58.90 27.64 28.09
N ILE A 4 59.79 28.01 29.00
CA ILE A 4 60.71 29.13 28.75
C ILE A 4 62.13 28.61 28.98
N GLN A 5 62.78 28.35 27.85
CA GLN A 5 64.22 28.28 27.72
C GLN A 5 64.67 29.72 27.45
N VAL A 6 65.22 30.44 28.43
CA VAL A 6 65.92 31.71 28.15
C VAL A 6 67.41 31.41 27.99
N LEU A 7 67.86 31.35 26.74
CA LEU A 7 69.25 31.62 26.38
C LEU A 7 69.34 33.08 25.94
N GLY A 8 70.18 33.87 26.61
CA GLY A 8 70.71 35.13 26.08
C GLY A 8 69.92 36.40 26.43
N ALA A 9 70.61 37.33 27.09
CA ALA A 9 70.13 38.62 27.58
C ALA A 9 69.39 39.51 26.56
N SER A 10 68.25 40.07 26.97
CA SER A 10 67.98 41.52 27.10
C SER A 10 66.46 41.80 27.13
N LEU A 11 66.05 42.70 28.04
CA LEU A 11 64.72 43.34 28.17
C LEU A 11 63.53 42.44 28.58
N LEU A 12 63.21 42.47 29.88
CA LEU A 12 61.95 41.99 30.44
C LEU A 12 60.92 43.14 30.46
N THR A 13 59.77 42.94 29.82
CA THR A 13 58.54 43.70 30.08
C THR A 13 57.48 42.76 30.63
N SER A 14 57.12 43.00 31.90
CA SER A 14 55.87 42.71 32.60
C SER A 14 54.93 41.60 32.09
N VAL A 15 54.74 40.56 32.90
CA VAL A 15 53.46 39.84 32.98
C VAL A 15 53.08 39.68 34.45
N THR A 16 52.07 40.44 34.84
CA THR A 16 51.33 40.37 36.10
C THR A 16 50.38 39.17 36.13
N SER A 17 50.07 38.70 37.35
CA SER A 17 49.06 37.71 37.77
C SER A 17 49.48 36.22 37.79
N CYS A 18 50.00 35.77 38.94
CA CYS A 18 49.84 34.39 39.40
C CYS A 18 49.79 34.36 40.93
N LEU A 19 48.85 33.60 41.50
CA LEU A 19 48.53 33.52 42.94
C LEU A 19 49.26 32.39 43.69
N ASP A 20 50.29 31.80 43.08
CA ASP A 20 51.13 30.76 43.70
C ASP A 20 52.58 31.26 43.79
N LEU A 21 53.17 31.14 44.99
CA LEU A 21 54.55 31.55 45.32
C LEU A 21 55.54 31.04 44.25
N SER A 22 56.01 31.96 43.42
CA SER A 22 56.90 31.67 42.29
C SER A 22 58.35 31.75 42.77
N TYR A 23 59.03 30.62 42.91
CA TYR A 23 60.45 30.58 43.26
C TYR A 23 61.31 30.63 42.00
N ILE A 24 62.19 31.63 41.89
CA ILE A 24 63.14 31.78 40.78
C ILE A 24 64.55 31.49 41.31
N ILE A 25 65.28 30.57 40.68
CA ILE A 25 66.69 30.28 40.97
C ILE A 25 67.53 30.82 39.81
N THR A 26 68.44 31.75 40.09
CA THR A 26 69.32 32.39 39.09
C THR A 26 70.80 32.14 39.42
N SER A 27 71.68 32.22 38.43
CA SER A 27 73.14 32.16 38.63
C SER A 27 73.68 33.49 39.16
N SER A 28 74.76 33.45 39.96
CA SER A 28 75.39 34.60 40.64
C SER A 28 75.66 35.81 39.74
N ASP A 29 75.98 35.59 38.46
CA ASP A 29 76.45 36.67 37.58
C ASP A 29 75.35 37.64 37.10
N ILE A 30 74.06 37.27 37.26
CA ILE A 30 72.92 38.09 36.83
C ILE A 30 72.47 39.07 37.94
N GLN A 31 72.83 38.79 39.21
CA GLN A 31 72.44 39.59 40.39
C GLN A 31 72.93 41.04 40.35
N ASN A 32 74.08 41.31 39.73
CA ASN A 32 74.66 42.67 39.72
C ASN A 32 73.97 43.65 38.77
N LYS A 33 72.93 43.23 38.04
CA LYS A 33 72.22 44.07 37.05
C LYS A 33 70.71 44.25 37.30
N LEU A 34 70.16 43.70 38.37
CA LEU A 34 68.73 43.80 38.67
C LEU A 34 68.52 44.51 40.00
N ASP A 35 67.93 45.71 39.97
CA ASP A 35 67.40 46.36 41.18
C ASP A 35 66.13 45.62 41.62
N LEU A 36 66.29 44.69 42.56
CA LEU A 36 65.28 43.70 42.95
C LEU A 36 64.24 44.20 43.96
N ASN A 37 64.43 45.38 44.56
CA ASN A 37 63.51 45.91 45.57
C ASN A 37 62.12 46.29 45.01
N ASP A 38 62.00 46.54 43.72
CA ASP A 38 60.72 46.91 43.07
C ASP A 38 59.90 45.70 42.58
N SER A 39 60.34 44.47 42.83
CA SER A 39 59.73 43.24 42.27
C SER A 39 58.93 42.39 43.27
N GLY A 40 58.73 42.84 44.52
CA GLY A 40 57.84 42.19 45.48
C GLY A 40 58.31 40.83 46.03
N LEU A 41 59.62 40.55 45.98
CA LEU A 41 60.23 39.32 46.50
C LEU A 41 60.72 39.52 47.96
N ASN A 42 60.07 38.88 48.93
CA ASN A 42 60.27 39.15 50.37
C ASN A 42 61.14 38.12 51.14
N LEU A 43 61.67 37.07 50.49
CA LEU A 43 62.50 36.05 51.15
C LEU A 43 63.53 35.48 50.18
N TRP A 44 64.83 35.63 50.50
CA TRP A 44 65.94 35.02 49.77
C TRP A 44 67.08 34.65 50.74
N SER A 45 67.75 33.53 50.49
CA SER A 45 68.95 33.11 51.25
C SER A 45 70.01 32.51 50.33
N MET A 46 71.29 32.79 50.63
CA MET A 46 72.44 32.17 49.96
C MET A 46 72.66 30.76 50.53
N ILE A 47 72.49 29.72 49.71
CA ILE A 47 72.79 28.35 50.12
C ILE A 47 74.27 28.09 49.81
N SER A 48 75.14 28.31 50.81
CA SER A 48 76.59 28.12 50.68
C SER A 48 77.12 26.87 51.42
N TYR A 49 76.33 25.79 51.49
CA TYR A 49 76.76 24.51 52.07
C TYR A 49 76.64 23.35 51.07
N GLU A 50 77.44 22.31 51.28
CA GLU A 50 77.52 21.11 50.43
C GLU A 50 76.13 20.55 50.07
N PRO A 51 75.88 20.13 48.82
CA PRO A 51 76.85 19.95 47.73
C PRO A 51 76.95 21.18 46.82
N TYR A 52 78.19 21.61 46.55
CA TYR A 52 78.55 22.82 45.79
C TYR A 52 77.85 22.92 44.41
N TYR A 53 77.18 24.04 44.16
CA TYR A 53 76.70 24.43 42.83
C TYR A 53 77.89 24.94 42.00
N ASN A 54 78.35 24.15 41.02
CA ASN A 54 79.27 24.66 40.02
C ASN A 54 78.48 25.21 38.82
N PRO A 55 78.71 26.46 38.40
CA PRO A 55 78.12 27.01 37.18
C PRO A 55 78.65 26.24 35.97
N VAL A 56 77.74 25.78 35.11
CA VAL A 56 78.11 25.31 33.77
C VAL A 56 78.10 26.51 32.85
N LEU A 57 79.28 27.00 32.48
CA LEU A 57 79.42 27.90 31.34
C LEU A 57 80.51 27.37 30.39
N SER A 58 80.12 27.02 29.17
CA SER A 58 80.16 27.97 28.05
C SER A 58 79.69 27.30 26.76
N SER A 59 78.84 28.02 26.03
CA SER A 59 78.59 27.82 24.61
C SER A 59 79.89 27.96 23.82
N ASN A 60 79.99 27.17 22.74
CA ASN A 60 81.01 27.16 21.67
C ASN A 60 82.14 26.13 21.80
N ILE A 61 81.88 24.86 21.49
CA ILE A 61 82.72 24.06 20.58
C ILE A 61 81.80 23.10 19.80
N VAL A 62 81.38 23.52 18.61
CA VAL A 62 81.12 22.57 17.52
C VAL A 62 82.49 22.18 16.98
N GLN A 63 82.94 20.97 17.27
CA GLN A 63 83.82 20.22 16.37
C GLN A 63 83.49 18.73 16.53
N ASP A 64 82.92 18.17 15.46
CA ASP A 64 82.67 16.75 15.29
C ASP A 64 83.97 15.95 15.47
N GLY A 65 83.92 14.95 16.35
CA GLY A 65 85.04 14.04 16.56
C GLY A 65 84.70 12.94 17.55
N PHE A 66 84.89 11.69 17.13
CA PHE A 66 84.58 10.45 17.86
C PHE A 66 85.21 10.37 19.28
N LEU A 67 86.25 11.16 19.55
CA LEU A 67 86.96 11.21 20.83
C LEU A 67 86.30 12.09 21.91
N SER A 68 85.39 13.02 21.56
CA SER A 68 84.68 13.84 22.57
C SER A 68 83.62 13.03 23.35
N ARG A 69 83.10 11.96 22.74
CA ARG A 69 82.12 11.04 23.37
C ARG A 69 82.76 10.19 24.47
N PHE A 70 84.03 9.82 24.33
CA PHE A 70 84.76 9.08 25.37
C PHE A 70 85.23 9.98 26.52
N ILE A 71 85.60 11.22 26.23
CA ILE A 71 86.05 12.20 27.23
C ILE A 71 84.87 12.62 28.13
N ASN A 72 83.65 12.77 27.58
CA ASN A 72 82.43 13.00 28.37
C ASN A 72 82.01 11.82 29.27
N MET A 73 82.43 10.59 28.95
CA MET A 73 82.11 9.39 29.75
C MET A 73 83.07 9.21 30.93
N ILE A 74 84.34 9.63 30.78
CA ILE A 74 85.38 9.49 31.80
C ILE A 74 85.37 10.67 32.80
N LEU A 75 84.98 11.87 32.38
CA LEU A 75 84.83 13.04 33.26
C LEU A 75 83.53 13.04 34.11
N ARG A 76 82.54 12.19 33.78
CA ARG A 76 81.28 12.07 34.56
C ARG A 76 81.38 11.22 35.83
N LYS A 77 82.46 10.45 36.02
CA LYS A 77 82.62 9.54 37.18
C LYS A 77 82.92 10.23 38.52
N LYS A 78 83.08 11.56 38.57
CA LYS A 78 83.46 12.29 39.81
C LYS A 78 82.61 13.51 40.16
N ASN A 79 81.48 13.76 39.49
CA ASN A 79 80.67 14.95 39.75
C ASN A 79 79.44 14.65 40.62
N LYS A 80 79.40 15.18 41.85
CA LYS A 80 78.22 15.22 42.74
C LYS A 80 77.20 16.30 42.29
N CYS A 81 76.98 16.49 40.98
CA CYS A 81 76.03 17.49 40.49
C CYS A 81 74.59 16.94 40.49
N ILE A 82 73.58 17.78 40.73
CA ILE A 82 72.18 17.39 40.60
C ILE A 82 71.74 17.59 39.15
N ASN A 83 71.28 16.53 38.50
CA ASN A 83 70.78 16.54 37.12
C ASN A 83 69.31 16.98 37.04
N LYS A 84 68.48 16.58 38.01
CA LYS A 84 67.06 16.96 38.09
C LYS A 84 66.60 17.02 39.54
N MET A 85 65.75 18.00 39.82
CA MET A 85 64.99 18.11 41.06
C MET A 85 63.50 18.11 40.72
N SER A 86 62.69 17.40 41.50
CA SER A 86 61.24 17.40 41.38
C SER A 86 60.61 17.46 42.78
N LEU A 87 59.72 18.42 42.99
CA LEU A 87 58.97 18.62 44.23
C LEU A 87 57.70 17.78 44.21
N SER A 88 57.33 17.21 45.35
CA SER A 88 56.03 16.55 45.49
C SER A 88 54.90 17.58 45.32
N PRO A 89 53.71 17.17 44.86
CA PRO A 89 52.59 18.10 44.67
C PRO A 89 52.20 18.89 45.95
N SER A 90 52.36 18.31 47.14
CA SER A 90 52.17 18.99 48.43
C SER A 90 53.35 19.86 48.88
N SER A 91 54.44 19.91 48.10
CA SER A 91 55.69 20.58 48.45
C SER A 91 56.31 20.12 49.78
N THR A 92 56.07 18.87 50.18
CA THR A 92 56.59 18.30 51.44
C THR A 92 57.83 17.42 51.23
N LEU A 93 58.05 16.95 49.99
CA LEU A 93 59.16 16.09 49.63
C LEU A 93 59.85 16.64 48.38
N LEU A 94 61.17 16.51 48.32
CA LEU A 94 61.99 16.89 47.18
C LEU A 94 62.79 15.66 46.72
N ALA A 95 62.58 15.23 45.47
CA ALA A 95 63.37 14.18 44.85
C ALA A 95 64.49 14.79 44.01
N CYS A 96 65.73 14.31 44.21
CA CYS A 96 66.93 14.77 43.52
C CYS A 96 67.59 13.60 42.81
N LEU A 97 67.82 13.73 41.51
CA LEU A 97 68.62 12.81 40.70
C LEU A 97 70.00 13.42 40.49
N TYR A 98 71.03 12.70 40.89
CA TYR A 98 72.42 13.14 40.77
C TYR A 98 73.07 12.63 39.46
N GLY A 99 74.14 13.30 39.03
CA GLY A 99 75.00 12.91 37.90
C GLY A 99 75.62 11.52 38.06
N THR A 100 75.75 11.07 39.31
CA THR A 100 76.11 9.71 39.70
C THR A 100 75.00 8.68 39.48
N ARG A 101 73.80 9.06 38.99
CA ARG A 101 72.58 8.22 38.89
C ARG A 101 72.02 7.75 40.24
N THR A 102 72.42 8.41 41.33
CA THR A 102 71.81 8.21 42.64
C THR A 102 70.54 9.07 42.75
N VAL A 103 69.50 8.53 43.37
CA VAL A 103 68.26 9.29 43.64
C VAL A 103 68.13 9.47 45.14
N CYS A 104 67.91 10.69 45.60
CA CYS A 104 67.63 10.96 47.01
C CYS A 104 66.29 11.69 47.16
N ILE A 105 65.50 11.27 48.15
CA ILE A 105 64.30 12.00 48.58
C ILE A 105 64.63 12.72 49.87
N TRP A 106 64.23 13.98 49.94
CA TRP A 106 64.42 14.87 51.06
C TRP A 106 63.07 15.35 51.59
N ASN A 107 62.92 15.49 52.90
CA ASN A 107 61.84 16.27 53.48
C ASN A 107 62.08 17.73 53.14
N PHE A 108 61.04 18.42 52.70
CA PHE A 108 61.08 19.84 52.35
C PHE A 108 60.03 20.58 53.18
N PRO A 109 60.33 21.75 53.77
CA PRO A 109 61.55 22.56 53.60
C PRO A 109 62.69 22.22 54.58
N GLU A 110 62.55 21.20 55.42
CA GLU A 110 63.55 20.85 56.46
C GLU A 110 64.91 20.35 55.90
N ILE A 111 64.94 19.94 54.63
CA ILE A 111 66.11 19.41 53.90
C ILE A 111 66.80 18.28 54.69
N SER A 112 66.01 17.34 55.21
CA SER A 112 66.51 16.09 55.80
C SER A 112 66.36 14.92 54.82
N ILE A 113 67.38 14.07 54.70
CA ILE A 113 67.33 12.92 53.77
C ILE A 113 66.34 11.88 54.31
N CYS A 114 65.30 11.58 53.53
CA CYS A 114 64.36 10.49 53.82
C CYS A 114 64.88 9.16 53.29
N LYS A 115 65.42 9.18 52.06
CA LYS A 115 65.78 7.95 51.34
C LYS A 115 66.83 8.20 50.28
N ASN A 116 67.70 7.21 50.07
CA ASN A 116 68.76 7.25 49.07
C ASN A 116 68.79 5.92 48.31
N TRP A 117 68.78 5.99 46.98
CA TRP A 117 69.02 4.88 46.08
C TRP A 117 70.39 5.03 45.43
N SER A 118 71.31 4.13 45.78
CA SER A 118 72.67 4.16 45.25
C SER A 118 72.77 3.39 43.93
N VAL A 119 73.81 3.64 43.14
CA VAL A 119 74.08 2.92 41.88
C VAL A 119 74.24 1.41 42.10
N ASN A 120 74.74 1.01 43.27
CA ASN A 120 74.95 -0.39 43.62
C ASN A 120 73.64 -1.16 43.83
N ASP A 121 72.56 -0.46 44.14
CA ASP A 121 71.21 -1.01 44.31
C ASP A 121 70.47 -1.18 42.96
N GLN A 122 71.07 -0.72 41.86
CA GLN A 122 70.43 -0.60 40.52
C GLN A 122 71.04 -1.54 39.47
N LYS A 123 71.83 -2.56 39.87
CA LYS A 123 72.68 -3.38 38.98
C LYS A 123 71.94 -4.05 37.82
N GLU A 124 70.64 -4.29 37.93
CA GLU A 124 69.83 -4.96 36.89
C GLU A 124 69.17 -3.99 35.90
N MET A 125 69.04 -2.70 36.20
CA MET A 125 68.14 -1.78 35.45
C MET A 125 68.86 -0.70 34.63
N GLY A 126 70.16 -0.88 34.38
CA GLY A 126 70.96 0.05 33.55
C GLY A 126 71.15 1.46 34.13
N GLY A 127 70.56 1.77 35.28
CA GLY A 127 70.65 3.04 36.02
C GLY A 127 69.49 4.00 35.75
N ILE A 128 69.13 4.81 36.75
CA ILE A 128 68.02 5.79 36.66
C ILE A 128 68.46 7.02 35.84
N VAL A 129 67.62 7.43 34.88
CA VAL A 129 67.85 8.52 33.92
C VAL A 129 66.95 9.72 34.18
N ASP A 130 65.73 9.50 34.66
CA ASP A 130 64.78 10.58 34.96
C ASP A 130 63.93 10.24 36.19
N ILE A 131 63.44 11.27 36.89
CA ILE A 131 62.59 11.15 38.08
C ILE A 131 61.42 12.14 38.03
N GLU A 132 60.24 11.73 38.49
CA GLU A 132 59.08 12.62 38.59
C GLU A 132 58.06 12.12 39.61
N TRP A 133 57.39 13.01 40.34
CA TRP A 133 56.34 12.62 41.28
C TRP A 133 55.00 12.37 40.56
N TRP A 134 54.38 11.22 40.84
CA TRP A 134 53.02 10.93 40.37
C TRP A 134 51.98 11.53 41.33
N CYS A 135 52.19 11.34 42.63
CA CYS A 135 51.45 11.94 43.71
C CYS A 135 52.37 12.05 44.94
N ASN A 136 51.90 12.64 46.04
CA ASN A 136 52.71 12.88 47.25
C ASN A 136 53.41 11.63 47.82
N GLU A 137 52.91 10.43 47.52
CA GLU A 137 53.44 9.17 48.03
C GLU A 137 54.18 8.31 47.00
N LEU A 138 54.02 8.62 45.70
CA LEU A 138 54.49 7.78 44.60
C LEU A 138 55.47 8.54 43.71
N LEU A 139 56.72 8.06 43.70
CA LEU A 139 57.78 8.55 42.83
C LEU A 139 57.96 7.61 41.64
N ILE A 140 58.03 8.17 40.44
CA ILE A 140 58.33 7.43 39.21
C ILE A 140 59.82 7.56 38.91
N LEU A 141 60.46 6.43 38.67
CA LEU A 141 61.85 6.32 38.27
C LEU A 141 61.91 5.78 36.85
N GLY A 142 62.48 6.57 35.95
CA GLY A 142 62.76 6.15 34.58
C GLY A 142 64.14 5.50 34.50
N CYS A 143 64.20 4.24 34.08
CA CYS A 143 65.44 3.50 33.94
C CYS A 143 65.99 3.54 32.51
N PHE A 144 67.31 3.39 32.39
CA PHE A 144 68.03 3.45 31.11
C PHE A 144 67.63 2.32 30.14
N ASP A 145 67.13 1.20 30.63
CA ASP A 145 66.61 0.09 29.82
C ASP A 145 65.18 0.33 29.27
N GLY A 146 64.60 1.50 29.57
CA GLY A 146 63.22 1.85 29.21
C GLY A 146 62.19 1.46 30.27
N THR A 147 62.59 0.85 31.39
CA THR A 147 61.68 0.42 32.45
C THR A 147 61.20 1.61 33.30
N LEU A 148 59.89 1.68 33.57
CA LEU A 148 59.30 2.63 34.52
C LEU A 148 59.02 1.93 35.85
N ILE A 149 59.62 2.43 36.92
CA ILE A 149 59.39 1.92 38.27
C ILE A 149 58.57 2.93 39.04
N ILE A 150 57.49 2.47 39.65
CA ILE A 150 56.68 3.29 40.55
C ILE A 150 56.97 2.84 41.97
N CYS A 151 57.58 3.73 42.74
CA CYS A 151 58.06 3.46 44.10
C CYS A 151 57.25 4.26 45.11
N ARG A 152 56.80 3.58 46.18
CA ARG A 152 56.27 4.26 47.37
C ARG A 152 57.43 4.62 48.30
N GLU A 153 57.30 5.74 49.00
CA GLU A 153 58.28 6.24 49.98
C GLU A 153 58.73 5.11 50.96
N LYS A 154 57.78 4.27 51.41
CA LYS A 154 57.97 3.20 52.42
C LYS A 154 58.26 1.79 51.87
N GLY A 155 58.95 1.68 50.72
CA GLY A 155 59.67 0.45 50.37
C GLY A 155 58.93 -0.59 49.53
N GLN A 156 57.73 -0.30 49.04
CA GLN A 156 57.05 -1.17 48.07
C GLN A 156 57.33 -0.67 46.64
N GLN A 157 57.87 -1.56 45.81
CA GLN A 157 58.14 -1.31 44.38
C GLN A 157 57.05 -1.99 43.55
N SER A 158 56.37 -1.24 42.68
CA SER A 158 55.54 -1.81 41.62
C SER A 158 56.21 -1.47 40.27
N VAL A 159 56.67 -2.49 39.56
CA VAL A 159 57.32 -2.33 38.25
C VAL A 159 56.22 -2.31 37.18
N VAL A 160 56.15 -1.23 36.38
CA VAL A 160 55.29 -1.17 35.20
C VAL A 160 56.20 -1.30 33.98
N ILE A 161 56.32 -2.52 33.44
CA ILE A 161 57.18 -2.76 32.27
C ILE A 161 56.44 -2.27 31.03
N THR A 162 56.80 -1.08 30.56
CA THR A 162 56.59 -0.67 29.16
C THR A 162 57.98 -0.66 28.54
N LYS A 163 58.24 -1.49 27.52
CA LYS A 163 59.52 -1.45 26.78
C LYS A 163 59.58 -0.15 25.99
N MET A 164 60.03 0.92 26.62
CA MET A 164 60.31 2.21 26.00
C MET A 164 61.71 2.18 25.38
N ASN A 165 61.98 3.01 24.37
CA ASN A 165 63.29 3.02 23.72
C ASN A 165 64.38 3.53 24.69
N PRO A 166 65.49 2.79 24.90
CA PRO A 166 66.42 2.98 26.03
C PRO A 166 67.31 4.23 25.97
N PHE A 167 67.15 5.10 24.97
CA PHE A 167 68.15 6.14 24.75
C PHE A 167 67.72 7.57 25.00
N ASN A 168 66.44 7.95 24.98
CA ASN A 168 66.02 9.31 25.34
C ASN A 168 64.49 9.47 25.60
N PHE A 169 64.01 9.27 26.82
CA PHE A 169 62.64 9.65 27.23
C PHE A 169 62.66 10.67 28.37
N LYS A 170 61.62 11.51 28.46
CA LYS A 170 61.45 12.50 29.54
C LYS A 170 60.11 12.31 30.24
N LEU A 171 60.16 12.13 31.56
CA LEU A 171 59.00 12.11 32.43
C LEU A 171 58.51 13.55 32.62
N CYS A 172 57.25 13.78 32.29
CA CYS A 172 56.58 15.05 32.55
C CYS A 172 55.51 14.84 33.63
N GLY A 173 55.55 15.68 34.66
CA GLY A 173 54.69 15.58 35.83
C GLY A 173 53.19 15.69 35.52
N SER A 174 52.41 15.16 36.47
CA SER A 174 50.95 14.99 36.42
C SER A 174 50.17 16.30 36.52
N TYR A 175 49.06 16.40 35.76
CA TYR A 175 47.97 17.35 36.02
C TYR A 175 46.91 16.60 36.84
N ASN A 176 46.62 17.05 38.06
CA ASN A 176 45.56 16.55 38.96
C ASN A 176 45.78 15.19 39.67
N ASN A 177 47.01 14.82 40.06
CA ASN A 177 47.34 13.65 40.91
C ASN A 177 46.94 12.24 40.38
N ASN A 178 46.28 12.14 39.22
CA ASN A 178 45.75 10.87 38.70
C ASN A 178 46.47 10.36 37.45
N ASN A 179 47.11 11.23 36.65
CA ASN A 179 47.65 10.87 35.34
C ASN A 179 49.07 11.40 35.17
N PHE A 180 50.01 10.64 34.63
CA PHE A 180 51.31 11.17 34.18
C PHE A 180 51.52 10.90 32.69
N VAL A 181 52.26 11.78 32.03
CA VAL A 181 52.51 11.67 30.59
C VAL A 181 54.00 11.44 30.36
N VAL A 182 54.32 10.41 29.61
CA VAL A 182 55.68 10.11 29.17
C VAL A 182 55.81 10.54 27.73
N ALA A 183 56.75 11.45 27.46
CA ALA A 183 57.14 11.80 26.11
C ALA A 183 58.34 10.92 25.73
N ASP A 184 58.09 9.99 24.82
CA ASP A 184 59.10 9.19 24.14
C ASP A 184 59.41 9.84 22.78
N TYR A 185 60.66 9.78 22.32
CA TYR A 185 60.98 10.19 20.97
C TYR A 185 61.97 9.22 20.31
N GLU A 186 61.68 8.91 19.05
CA GLU A 186 62.49 8.00 18.24
C GLU A 186 63.10 8.79 17.07
N THR A 187 64.41 8.67 16.88
CA THR A 187 65.11 9.32 15.78
C THR A 187 65.21 8.31 14.64
N ILE A 188 64.42 8.49 13.58
CA ILE A 188 64.45 7.60 12.42
C ILE A 188 65.43 8.19 11.41
N GLU A 189 66.49 7.45 11.12
CA GLU A 189 67.41 7.77 10.03
C GLU A 189 66.85 7.20 8.72
N SER A 190 66.45 8.09 7.81
CA SER A 190 65.98 7.69 6.48
C SER A 190 67.07 7.96 5.44
N VAL A 191 67.41 6.95 4.65
CA VAL A 191 68.31 7.08 3.49
C VAL A 191 67.45 7.29 2.25
N ASN A 192 67.48 8.51 1.70
CA ASN A 192 66.83 8.81 0.42
C ASN A 192 67.61 8.13 -0.72
N ASN A 193 67.18 6.93 -1.12
CA ASN A 193 67.67 6.26 -2.32
C ASN A 193 66.94 6.82 -3.55
N SER A 194 67.33 8.02 -4.01
CA SER A 194 67.13 8.41 -5.39
C SER A 194 68.41 8.11 -6.16
N GLN A 195 68.31 7.23 -7.15
CA GLN A 195 69.40 6.90 -8.07
C GLN A 195 69.81 8.16 -8.85
N ASP A 196 70.97 8.72 -8.50
CA ASP A 196 71.98 9.15 -9.46
C ASP A 196 73.26 9.60 -8.73
N SER A 197 74.39 9.17 -9.28
CA SER A 197 75.72 9.21 -8.69
C SER A 197 76.32 10.62 -8.64
N SER A 198 76.59 11.16 -7.44
CA SER A 198 77.87 11.76 -7.04
C SER A 198 77.77 12.46 -5.66
N VAL A 199 78.67 12.05 -4.76
CA VAL A 199 79.22 12.77 -3.59
C VAL A 199 78.22 13.51 -2.65
N ASN A 200 78.10 12.97 -1.43
CA ASN A 200 77.46 13.54 -0.23
C ASN A 200 75.92 13.53 -0.16
N ALA A 201 75.32 12.34 -0.02
CA ALA A 201 73.95 12.22 0.48
C ALA A 201 73.90 12.59 1.98
N LYS A 202 73.26 13.73 2.31
CA LYS A 202 72.96 14.12 3.70
C LYS A 202 71.91 13.15 4.27
N LEU A 203 72.21 12.49 5.40
CA LEU A 203 71.20 11.78 6.17
C LEU A 203 70.13 12.78 6.65
N THR A 204 68.87 12.53 6.32
CA THR A 204 67.72 13.23 6.88
C THR A 204 67.22 12.45 8.11
N THR A 205 67.55 12.95 9.30
CA THR A 205 67.01 12.48 10.58
C THR A 205 65.64 13.09 10.83
N THR A 206 64.61 12.27 10.98
CA THR A 206 63.26 12.68 11.39
C THR A 206 62.96 12.18 12.79
N ASN A 207 62.61 13.09 13.71
CA ASN A 207 62.25 12.74 15.08
C ASN A 207 60.73 12.48 15.17
N VAL A 208 60.34 11.29 15.60
CA VAL A 208 58.94 10.93 15.91
C VAL A 208 58.72 11.02 17.40
N TYR A 209 57.75 11.83 17.84
CA TYR A 209 57.40 11.99 19.25
C TYR A 209 56.16 11.16 19.58
N LYS A 210 56.24 10.31 20.62
CA LYS A 210 55.12 9.50 21.13
C LYS A 210 54.79 9.95 22.56
N LEU A 211 53.55 10.42 22.75
CA LEU A 211 53.03 10.78 24.07
C LEU A 211 52.24 9.59 24.63
N ILE A 212 52.65 9.07 25.80
CA ILE A 212 51.97 7.98 26.50
C ILE A 212 51.40 8.52 27.81
N ALA A 213 50.07 8.50 27.95
CA ALA A 213 49.40 8.85 29.19
C ALA A 213 49.16 7.60 30.04
N VAL A 214 49.61 7.60 31.29
CA VAL A 214 49.39 6.55 32.28
C VAL A 214 48.47 7.08 33.37
N THR A 215 47.34 6.42 33.58
CA THR A 215 46.26 6.90 34.46
C THR A 215 46.00 5.92 35.60
N LYS A 216 45.73 6.45 36.81
CA LYS A 216 45.34 5.65 37.98
C LYS A 216 43.85 5.30 37.88
N THR A 217 43.53 4.06 37.52
CA THR A 217 42.14 3.58 37.39
C THR A 217 41.78 2.60 38.50
N THR A 218 40.59 2.74 39.10
CA THR A 218 40.08 1.73 40.05
C THR A 218 39.66 0.45 39.33
N PRO A 219 39.60 -0.73 40.01
CA PRO A 219 39.10 -1.97 39.39
C PRO A 219 37.68 -1.84 38.81
N GLN A 220 36.81 -1.05 39.44
CA GLN A 220 35.47 -0.74 38.93
C GLN A 220 35.52 0.08 37.64
N GLN A 221 36.38 1.10 37.57
CA GLN A 221 36.56 1.90 36.35
C GLN A 221 37.19 1.08 35.22
N LEU A 222 38.14 0.19 35.55
CA LEU A 222 38.75 -0.73 34.59
C LEU A 222 37.73 -1.75 34.07
N LEU A 223 36.87 -2.27 34.95
CA LEU A 223 35.77 -3.16 34.58
C LEU A 223 34.81 -2.45 33.61
N MET A 224 34.35 -1.24 33.97
CA MET A 224 33.47 -0.44 33.10
C MET A 224 34.12 -0.14 31.74
N LYS A 225 35.41 0.18 31.73
CA LYS A 225 36.16 0.39 30.49
C LYS A 225 36.22 -0.89 29.65
N LYS A 226 36.53 -2.04 30.24
CA LYS A 226 36.55 -3.32 29.51
C LYS A 226 35.18 -3.75 29.00
N ILE A 227 34.13 -3.49 29.78
CA ILE A 227 32.73 -3.69 29.37
C ILE A 227 32.41 -2.82 28.13
N GLN A 228 32.81 -1.54 28.14
CA GLN A 228 32.65 -0.62 26.99
C GLN A 228 33.46 -1.06 25.77
N GLU A 229 34.67 -1.59 25.97
CA GLU A 229 35.52 -2.16 24.93
C GLU A 229 35.06 -3.55 24.44
N LYS A 230 33.93 -4.07 24.95
CA LYS A 230 33.34 -5.39 24.63
C LYS A 230 34.27 -6.58 24.92
N GLN A 231 35.22 -6.44 25.83
CA GLN A 231 36.12 -7.50 26.28
C GLN A 231 35.48 -8.27 27.45
N TYR A 232 34.43 -9.04 27.16
CA TYR A 232 33.59 -9.67 28.20
C TYR A 232 34.32 -10.74 29.01
N ASP A 233 35.14 -11.58 28.39
CA ASP A 233 35.88 -12.65 29.09
C ASP A 233 36.88 -12.07 30.11
N ASP A 234 37.65 -11.07 29.69
CA ASP A 234 38.56 -10.33 30.58
C ASP A 234 37.80 -9.59 31.68
N ALA A 235 36.63 -9.01 31.36
CA ALA A 235 35.78 -8.33 32.34
C ALA A 235 35.24 -9.32 33.38
N LEU A 236 34.83 -10.53 32.97
CA LEU A 236 34.39 -11.59 33.88
C LEU A 236 35.54 -12.08 34.76
N GLN A 237 36.74 -12.25 34.21
CA GLN A 237 37.92 -12.61 34.99
C GLN A 237 38.30 -11.52 36.00
N LEU A 238 38.21 -10.24 35.61
CA LEU A 238 38.41 -9.11 36.53
C LEU A 238 37.33 -9.07 37.62
N ALA A 239 36.06 -9.28 37.27
CA ALA A 239 34.97 -9.31 38.23
C ALA A 239 35.14 -10.45 39.25
N LEU A 240 35.54 -11.63 38.78
CA LEU A 240 35.91 -12.77 39.64
C LEU A 240 37.10 -12.44 40.56
N LYS A 241 38.17 -11.85 40.02
CA LYS A 241 39.41 -11.55 40.75
C LYS A 241 39.20 -10.50 41.85
N TYR A 242 38.35 -9.51 41.61
CA TYR A 242 38.10 -8.39 42.52
C TYR A 242 36.75 -8.47 43.26
N ASN A 243 36.04 -9.61 43.15
CA ASN A 243 34.71 -9.84 43.71
C ASN A 243 33.71 -8.71 43.39
N LEU A 244 33.71 -8.27 42.13
CA LEU A 244 32.80 -7.26 41.60
C LEU A 244 31.55 -7.92 41.01
N ASP A 245 30.47 -7.14 40.90
CA ASP A 245 29.20 -7.63 40.37
C ASP A 245 29.34 -8.11 38.91
N LYS A 246 29.08 -9.41 38.70
CA LYS A 246 29.12 -10.05 37.39
C LYS A 246 27.89 -9.72 36.56
N ASP A 247 26.77 -9.38 37.20
CA ASP A 247 25.54 -9.02 36.50
C ASP A 247 25.78 -7.80 35.62
N LEU A 248 26.64 -6.86 36.01
CA LEU A 248 27.02 -5.70 35.18
C LEU A 248 27.61 -6.12 33.82
N VAL A 249 28.40 -7.19 33.80
CA VAL A 249 29.01 -7.73 32.58
C VAL A 249 27.94 -8.43 31.74
N TYR A 250 27.15 -9.33 32.34
CA TYR A 250 26.11 -10.07 31.63
C TYR A 250 24.96 -9.18 31.13
N LYS A 251 24.51 -8.19 31.92
CA LYS A 251 23.52 -7.19 31.51
C LYS A 251 24.02 -6.38 30.31
N HIS A 252 25.27 -5.91 30.34
CA HIS A 252 25.83 -5.18 29.20
C HIS A 252 26.03 -6.08 27.96
N GLN A 253 26.42 -7.34 28.16
CA GLN A 253 26.56 -8.30 27.08
C GLN A 253 25.21 -8.59 26.41
N TRP A 254 24.17 -8.80 27.22
CA TRP A 254 22.79 -9.00 26.76
C TRP A 254 22.25 -7.81 25.97
N CYS A 255 22.38 -6.58 26.50
CA CYS A 255 21.88 -5.39 25.83
C CYS A 255 22.52 -5.16 24.45
N ASN A 256 23.74 -5.69 24.22
CA ASN A 256 24.46 -5.56 22.97
C ASN A 256 24.39 -6.81 22.07
N SER A 257 23.75 -7.90 22.53
CA SER A 257 23.52 -9.10 21.72
C SER A 257 22.14 -9.09 21.09
N SER A 258 21.98 -9.76 19.95
CA SER A 258 20.66 -10.15 19.46
C SER A 258 20.03 -11.17 20.40
N VAL A 259 18.69 -11.20 20.47
CA VAL A 259 17.98 -12.13 21.34
C VAL A 259 17.74 -13.43 20.57
N LEU A 260 18.55 -14.44 20.86
CA LEU A 260 18.51 -15.79 20.32
C LEU A 260 18.43 -16.82 21.44
N GLU A 261 18.00 -18.04 21.14
CA GLU A 261 17.93 -19.15 22.09
C GLU A 261 19.27 -19.36 22.83
N GLU A 262 20.37 -19.36 22.10
CA GLU A 262 21.73 -19.50 22.65
C GLU A 262 22.07 -18.37 23.63
N THR A 263 21.71 -17.12 23.29
CA THR A 263 22.00 -15.96 24.15
C THR A 263 21.17 -15.94 25.42
N ILE A 264 19.92 -16.43 25.37
CA ILE A 264 19.06 -16.57 26.56
C ILE A 264 19.71 -17.55 27.53
N ASN A 265 20.12 -18.73 27.03
CA ASN A 265 20.72 -19.78 27.85
C ASN A 265 22.15 -19.45 28.31
N ASN A 266 22.94 -18.73 27.51
CA ASN A 266 24.35 -18.49 27.82
C ASN A 266 24.61 -17.17 28.58
N ILE A 267 23.70 -16.20 28.51
CA ILE A 267 23.87 -14.85 29.06
C ILE A 267 22.76 -14.54 30.07
N LEU A 268 21.49 -14.55 29.64
CA LEU A 268 20.36 -14.11 30.48
C LEU A 268 20.19 -15.01 31.71
N SER A 269 20.36 -16.32 31.55
CA SER A 269 20.28 -17.31 32.64
C SER A 269 21.32 -17.12 33.75
N LYS A 270 22.42 -16.41 33.47
CA LYS A 270 23.52 -16.18 34.40
C LYS A 270 23.38 -14.89 35.20
N VAL A 271 22.37 -14.07 34.90
CA VAL A 271 22.04 -12.86 35.65
C VAL A 271 21.30 -13.27 36.92
N SER A 272 21.63 -12.63 38.05
CA SER A 272 21.04 -12.96 39.35
C SER A 272 19.76 -12.15 39.63
N ASP A 273 19.68 -10.94 39.07
CA ASP A 273 18.56 -10.01 39.21
C ASP A 273 17.30 -10.45 38.44
N LYS A 274 16.42 -11.19 39.13
CA LYS A 274 15.16 -11.73 38.56
C LYS A 274 14.20 -10.65 38.07
N GLN A 275 14.08 -9.52 38.77
CA GLN A 275 13.15 -8.45 38.37
C GLN A 275 13.61 -7.81 37.05
N TRP A 276 14.91 -7.58 36.91
CA TRP A 276 15.49 -7.09 35.66
C TRP A 276 15.30 -8.09 34.50
N ILE A 277 15.49 -9.39 34.74
CA ILE A 277 15.27 -10.41 33.71
C ILE A 277 13.82 -10.38 33.20
N VAL A 278 12.84 -10.32 34.10
CA VAL A 278 11.42 -10.27 33.73
C VAL A 278 11.10 -9.02 32.90
N GLN A 279 11.67 -7.86 33.26
CA GLN A 279 11.53 -6.63 32.48
C GLN A 279 12.11 -6.78 31.06
N GLU A 280 13.27 -7.42 30.93
CA GLU A 280 13.88 -7.70 29.62
C GLU A 280 13.04 -8.66 28.77
N CYS A 281 12.47 -9.71 29.37
CA CYS A 281 11.56 -10.63 28.68
C CYS A 281 10.31 -9.92 28.16
N CYS A 282 9.80 -8.90 28.88
CA CYS A 282 8.67 -8.10 28.45
C CYS A 282 9.05 -7.12 27.32
N ASN A 283 10.19 -6.45 27.43
CA ASN A 283 10.55 -5.32 26.58
C ASN A 283 11.22 -5.72 25.27
N ARG A 284 12.02 -6.79 25.27
CA ARG A 284 12.76 -7.23 24.08
C ARG A 284 11.97 -8.24 23.24
N VAL A 285 12.36 -8.34 21.98
CA VAL A 285 11.76 -9.22 20.97
C VAL A 285 12.89 -9.94 20.27
N SER A 286 12.76 -11.26 20.11
CA SER A 286 13.72 -12.07 19.34
C SER A 286 13.57 -11.85 17.84
N GLU A 287 14.66 -11.98 17.11
CA GLU A 287 14.68 -11.99 15.64
C GLU A 287 14.07 -13.28 15.06
N THR A 288 14.00 -14.34 15.87
CA THR A 288 13.50 -15.67 15.50
C THR A 288 12.20 -15.99 16.23
N LEU A 289 11.32 -16.77 15.61
CA LEU A 289 10.08 -17.20 16.25
C LEU A 289 10.37 -18.17 17.41
N ILE A 290 11.34 -19.08 17.24
CA ILE A 290 11.81 -19.98 18.30
C ILE A 290 12.36 -19.17 19.49
N GLY A 291 13.24 -18.21 19.22
CA GLY A 291 13.80 -17.36 20.29
C GLY A 291 12.74 -16.51 20.98
N ALA A 292 11.69 -16.07 20.27
CA ALA A 292 10.57 -15.34 20.87
C ALA A 292 9.76 -16.22 21.83
N LYS A 293 9.49 -17.48 21.45
CA LYS A 293 8.86 -18.47 22.32
C LYS A 293 9.70 -18.75 23.57
N GLN A 294 11.00 -18.98 23.38
CA GLN A 294 11.92 -19.28 24.47
C GLN A 294 12.03 -18.12 25.45
N LEU A 295 12.11 -16.87 24.96
CA LEU A 295 12.18 -15.68 25.82
C LEU A 295 10.93 -15.54 26.70
N ILE A 296 9.74 -15.75 26.13
CA ILE A 296 8.48 -15.67 26.87
C ILE A 296 8.38 -16.84 27.86
N ALA A 297 8.72 -18.05 27.44
CA ALA A 297 8.73 -19.24 28.32
C ALA A 297 9.65 -19.03 29.53
N TYR A 298 10.84 -18.48 29.31
CA TYR A 298 11.79 -18.18 30.38
C TYR A 298 11.25 -17.11 31.35
N GLY A 299 10.60 -16.06 30.84
CA GLY A 299 9.92 -15.08 31.69
C GLY A 299 8.77 -15.67 32.51
N LEU A 300 8.01 -16.60 31.93
CA LEU A 300 6.92 -17.31 32.61
C LEU A 300 7.41 -18.30 33.67
N GLU A 301 8.59 -18.89 33.48
CA GLU A 301 9.24 -19.76 34.45
C GLU A 301 9.71 -18.97 35.68
N ILE A 302 10.30 -17.79 35.48
CA ILE A 302 10.72 -16.91 36.59
C ILE A 302 9.52 -16.34 37.34
N THR A 303 8.41 -16.13 36.64
CA THR A 303 7.17 -15.57 37.21
C THR A 303 6.17 -16.65 37.63
N ASP A 304 6.63 -17.84 37.99
CA ASP A 304 5.74 -18.94 38.38
C ASP A 304 5.00 -18.67 39.70
N PHE A 305 4.01 -19.54 39.99
CA PHE A 305 3.21 -19.40 41.21
C PHE A 305 4.05 -19.58 42.48
N SER A 306 5.08 -20.44 42.45
CA SER A 306 5.93 -20.67 43.62
C SER A 306 6.78 -19.45 43.96
N ALA A 307 7.30 -18.74 42.95
CA ALA A 307 7.99 -17.48 43.11
C ALA A 307 7.03 -16.38 43.62
N TYR A 308 5.78 -16.34 43.15
CA TYR A 308 4.78 -15.40 43.67
C TYR A 308 4.54 -15.58 45.17
N LEU A 309 4.38 -16.82 45.66
CA LEU A 309 4.19 -17.11 47.09
C LEU A 309 5.40 -16.71 47.94
N SER A 310 6.60 -16.66 47.37
CA SER A 310 7.79 -16.19 48.09
C SER A 310 7.80 -14.67 48.30
N ILE A 311 7.05 -13.92 47.48
CA ILE A 311 6.96 -12.45 47.50
C ILE A 311 5.77 -12.01 48.36
N GLU A 312 4.63 -12.69 48.23
CA GLU A 312 3.43 -12.39 49.02
C GLU A 312 3.09 -13.49 50.02
N SER A 313 3.12 -13.15 51.31
CA SER A 313 2.60 -14.00 52.38
C SER A 313 1.06 -14.01 52.36
N GLU A 314 0.43 -15.17 52.59
CA GLU A 314 -1.01 -15.45 52.44
C GLU A 314 -2.01 -14.52 53.18
N ASN A 315 -1.57 -13.56 54.00
CA ASN A 315 -2.41 -12.87 55.01
C ASN A 315 -2.61 -11.36 54.85
N THR A 316 -2.27 -10.73 53.71
CA THR A 316 -2.53 -9.28 53.52
C THR A 316 -3.62 -9.04 52.47
N GLY A 317 -4.73 -8.41 52.86
CA GLY A 317 -5.82 -8.01 51.95
C GLY A 317 -5.44 -6.95 50.91
N THR A 318 -4.21 -6.44 50.94
CA THR A 318 -3.67 -5.46 49.99
C THR A 318 -2.39 -5.98 49.35
N PHE A 319 -2.34 -6.03 48.02
CA PHE A 319 -1.16 -6.44 47.26
C PHE A 319 0.01 -5.48 47.48
N SER A 320 1.19 -6.05 47.75
CA SER A 320 2.48 -5.36 47.75
C SER A 320 2.78 -4.75 46.36
N GLN A 321 3.60 -3.70 46.30
CA GLN A 321 3.97 -3.10 45.01
C GLN A 321 4.74 -4.11 44.14
N GLU A 322 5.66 -4.86 44.73
CA GLU A 322 6.41 -5.91 44.06
C GLU A 322 5.50 -7.05 43.57
N GLY A 323 4.54 -7.49 44.37
CA GLY A 323 3.53 -8.47 43.96
C GLY A 323 2.65 -7.98 42.80
N LYS A 324 2.26 -6.70 42.79
CA LYS A 324 1.52 -6.10 41.67
C LYS A 324 2.34 -6.10 40.39
N GLU A 325 3.59 -5.63 40.45
CA GLU A 325 4.49 -5.60 39.29
C GLU A 325 4.76 -7.00 38.73
N PHE A 326 4.88 -7.99 39.62
CA PHE A 326 5.03 -9.40 39.27
C PHE A 326 3.83 -9.93 38.48
N ILE A 327 2.62 -9.74 39.01
CA ILE A 327 1.37 -10.17 38.36
C ILE A 327 1.17 -9.46 37.02
N ILE A 328 1.41 -8.14 36.96
CA ILE A 328 1.30 -7.36 35.71
C ILE A 328 2.28 -7.89 34.66
N SER A 329 3.51 -8.23 35.07
CA SER A 329 4.52 -8.77 34.14
C SER A 329 4.12 -10.14 33.61
N ARG A 330 3.61 -11.04 34.47
CA ARG A 330 3.11 -12.36 34.05
C ARG A 330 1.94 -12.23 33.08
N LEU A 331 0.95 -11.39 33.39
CA LEU A 331 -0.19 -11.11 32.50
C LEU A 331 0.25 -10.56 31.14
N LYS A 332 1.24 -9.67 31.10
CA LYS A 332 1.82 -9.18 29.85
C LYS A 332 2.48 -10.30 29.04
N LEU A 333 3.29 -11.14 29.69
CA LEU A 333 3.96 -12.26 29.03
C LEU A 333 2.96 -13.28 28.47
N LEU A 334 1.88 -13.57 29.20
CA LEU A 334 0.79 -14.43 28.76
C LEU A 334 0.06 -13.83 27.53
N ASN A 335 -0.30 -12.55 27.58
CA ASN A 335 -0.88 -11.86 26.41
C ASN A 335 0.07 -11.88 25.19
N TYR A 336 1.38 -11.72 25.42
CA TYR A 336 2.38 -11.83 24.35
C TYR A 336 2.47 -13.26 23.80
N LEU A 337 2.36 -14.28 24.65
CA LEU A 337 2.30 -15.68 24.23
C LEU A 337 1.07 -15.94 23.36
N ASP A 338 -0.10 -15.50 23.79
CA ASP A 338 -1.37 -15.69 23.08
C ASP A 338 -1.35 -14.98 21.71
N LYS A 339 -0.77 -13.78 21.64
CA LYS A 339 -0.54 -13.09 20.36
C LYS A 339 0.49 -13.79 19.49
N LEU A 340 1.57 -14.33 20.06
CA LEU A 340 2.61 -15.02 19.29
C LEU A 340 2.09 -16.31 18.68
N THR A 341 1.34 -17.10 19.46
CA THR A 341 0.72 -18.34 19.02
C THR A 341 -0.30 -18.06 17.92
N THR A 342 -1.14 -17.05 18.10
CA THR A 342 -2.08 -16.60 17.07
C THR A 342 -1.34 -16.14 15.80
N TYR A 343 -0.29 -15.33 15.94
CA TYR A 343 0.53 -14.88 14.81
C TYR A 343 1.18 -16.05 14.08
N GLU A 344 1.72 -17.04 14.80
CA GLU A 344 2.24 -18.27 14.22
C GLU A 344 1.17 -19.06 13.44
N MET A 345 -0.07 -19.15 13.94
CA MET A 345 -1.18 -19.79 13.22
C MET A 345 -1.49 -19.06 11.90
N VAL A 346 -1.46 -17.71 11.93
CA VAL A 346 -1.62 -16.89 10.71
C VAL A 346 -0.52 -17.20 9.70
N LEU A 347 0.74 -17.22 10.14
CA LEU A 347 1.89 -17.52 9.28
C LEU A 347 1.82 -18.94 8.70
N LYS A 348 1.41 -19.93 9.51
CA LYS A 348 1.24 -21.32 9.06
C LYS A 348 0.20 -21.46 7.96
N LYS A 349 -0.91 -20.71 8.03
CA LYS A 349 -1.93 -20.71 6.98
C LYS A 349 -1.45 -20.10 5.67
N MET A 350 -0.53 -19.14 5.71
CA MET A 350 -0.04 -18.45 4.50
C MET A 350 0.86 -19.35 3.64
N ASP A 351 1.91 -19.94 4.22
CA ASP A 351 2.92 -20.69 3.44
C ASP A 351 3.52 -21.89 4.19
N GLY A 352 2.92 -22.30 5.32
CA GLY A 352 3.35 -23.44 6.14
C GLY A 352 4.66 -23.25 6.92
N ASN A 353 5.60 -22.44 6.44
CA ASN A 353 6.88 -22.16 7.09
C ASN A 353 6.82 -20.87 7.93
N SER A 354 6.37 -21.01 9.18
CA SER A 354 6.21 -19.88 10.11
C SER A 354 7.53 -19.19 10.50
N GLU A 355 8.65 -19.92 10.51
CA GLU A 355 9.94 -19.35 10.91
C GLU A 355 10.47 -18.36 9.86
N ALA A 356 10.36 -18.71 8.58
CA ALA A 356 10.85 -17.87 7.48
C ALA A 356 10.03 -16.58 7.30
N LEU A 357 8.73 -16.61 7.60
CA LEU A 357 7.83 -15.46 7.49
C LEU A 357 7.79 -14.60 8.76
N TYR A 358 8.38 -15.07 9.86
CA TYR A 358 8.36 -14.34 11.11
C TYR A 358 9.11 -13.00 10.99
N SER A 359 8.52 -11.95 11.55
CA SER A 359 9.13 -10.62 11.63
C SER A 359 9.03 -10.10 13.05
N ALA A 360 10.18 -9.86 13.66
CA ALA A 360 10.28 -9.29 15.01
C ALA A 360 9.62 -7.91 15.09
N GLN A 361 9.72 -7.10 14.03
CA GLN A 361 9.11 -5.78 13.97
C GLN A 361 7.58 -5.87 13.94
N THR A 362 7.05 -6.77 13.11
CA THR A 362 5.60 -7.01 13.03
C THR A 362 5.08 -7.50 14.37
N TYR A 363 5.73 -8.51 14.97
CA TYR A 363 5.32 -9.04 16.26
C TYR A 363 5.41 -8.00 17.39
N LYS A 364 6.46 -7.16 17.41
CA LYS A 364 6.56 -6.04 18.35
C LYS A 364 5.36 -5.11 18.25
N HIS A 365 4.98 -4.72 17.04
CA HIS A 365 3.81 -3.88 16.82
C HIS A 365 2.51 -4.59 17.26
N LEU A 366 2.35 -5.88 16.97
CA LEU A 366 1.19 -6.67 17.37
C LEU A 366 1.02 -6.74 18.89
N ARG A 367 2.12 -6.78 19.67
CA ARG A 367 2.09 -6.79 21.14
C ARG A 367 1.34 -5.59 21.72
N ASP A 368 1.35 -4.45 21.04
CA ASP A 368 0.76 -3.20 21.51
C ASP A 368 -0.70 -3.01 21.08
N LEU A 369 -1.17 -3.72 20.05
CA LEU A 369 -2.54 -3.59 19.53
C LEU A 369 -3.59 -4.30 20.38
N SER A 370 -4.80 -3.76 20.47
CA SER A 370 -5.95 -4.56 20.96
C SER A 370 -6.37 -5.61 19.92
N PRO A 371 -7.05 -6.70 20.32
CA PRO A 371 -7.56 -7.70 19.38
C PRO A 371 -8.45 -7.09 18.27
N LEU A 372 -9.26 -6.09 18.62
CA LEU A 372 -10.08 -5.33 17.66
C LEU A 372 -9.21 -4.57 16.65
N GLN A 373 -8.23 -3.79 17.12
CA GLN A 373 -7.33 -3.04 16.23
C GLN A 373 -6.56 -3.97 15.29
N TRP A 374 -6.16 -5.13 15.82
CA TRP A 374 -5.50 -6.16 15.01
C TRP A 374 -6.43 -6.69 13.92
N ALA A 375 -7.67 -7.06 14.24
CA ALA A 375 -8.65 -7.53 13.27
C ALA A 375 -8.92 -6.50 12.16
N LEU A 376 -9.08 -5.22 12.53
CA LEU A 376 -9.28 -4.12 11.57
C LEU A 376 -8.07 -3.93 10.65
N GLN A 377 -6.85 -4.00 11.18
CA GLN A 377 -5.63 -3.91 10.37
C GLN A 377 -5.52 -5.08 9.38
N LEU A 378 -5.83 -6.31 9.81
CA LEU A 378 -5.81 -7.50 8.96
C LEU A 378 -6.88 -7.43 7.86
N ALA A 379 -8.08 -6.93 8.17
CA ALA A 379 -9.15 -6.73 7.21
C ALA A 379 -8.73 -5.75 6.10
N ARG A 380 -8.12 -4.62 6.47
CA ARG A 380 -7.57 -3.64 5.52
C ARG A 380 -6.46 -4.19 4.63
N GLN A 381 -5.70 -5.17 5.14
CA GLN A 381 -4.65 -5.87 4.39
C GLN A 381 -5.18 -7.05 3.56
N CYS A 382 -6.51 -7.25 3.49
CA CYS A 382 -7.17 -8.37 2.80
C CYS A 382 -6.77 -9.76 3.33
N GLN A 383 -6.27 -9.86 4.57
CA GLN A 383 -5.85 -11.13 5.17
C GLN A 383 -7.04 -11.87 5.79
N VAL A 384 -7.92 -12.39 4.95
CA VAL A 384 -9.19 -13.04 5.38
C VAL A 384 -8.95 -14.18 6.36
N ASP A 385 -7.97 -15.05 6.07
CA ASP A 385 -7.62 -16.17 6.95
C ASP A 385 -7.08 -15.73 8.30
N ALA A 386 -6.39 -14.59 8.35
CA ALA A 386 -5.90 -14.04 9.60
C ALA A 386 -7.06 -13.48 10.44
N VAL A 387 -8.00 -12.79 9.80
CA VAL A 387 -9.23 -12.30 10.44
C VAL A 387 -10.05 -13.48 10.98
N SER A 388 -10.16 -14.59 10.24
CA SER A 388 -10.88 -15.78 10.71
C SER A 388 -10.24 -16.38 11.97
N ILE A 389 -8.92 -16.46 12.03
CA ILE A 389 -8.19 -16.91 13.22
C ILE A 389 -8.46 -15.97 14.41
N VAL A 390 -8.43 -14.65 14.20
CA VAL A 390 -8.72 -13.70 15.28
C VAL A 390 -10.17 -13.82 15.77
N PHE A 391 -11.14 -14.01 14.88
CA PHE A 391 -12.52 -14.30 15.26
C PHE A 391 -12.66 -15.57 16.09
N THR A 392 -11.90 -16.62 15.80
CA THR A 392 -11.97 -17.88 16.53
C THR A 392 -11.39 -17.79 17.95
N TYR A 393 -10.29 -17.08 18.15
CA TYR A 393 -9.56 -17.09 19.43
C TYR A 393 -9.79 -15.85 20.31
N TYR A 394 -10.29 -14.74 19.74
CA TYR A 394 -10.57 -13.50 20.46
C TYR A 394 -12.04 -13.08 20.36
N SER A 395 -12.95 -14.05 20.14
CA SER A 395 -14.40 -13.87 19.93
C SER A 395 -15.02 -12.79 20.81
N ASP A 396 -14.74 -12.83 22.12
CA ASP A 396 -15.32 -11.93 23.12
C ASP A 396 -14.98 -10.44 22.86
N HIS A 397 -13.79 -10.17 22.31
CA HIS A 397 -13.32 -8.81 22.02
C HIS A 397 -13.73 -8.31 20.63
N VAL A 398 -13.98 -9.20 19.67
CA VAL A 398 -14.18 -8.85 18.25
C VAL A 398 -15.62 -9.01 17.75
N LEU A 399 -16.39 -9.98 18.27
CA LEU A 399 -17.78 -10.21 17.88
C LEU A 399 -18.69 -8.97 18.08
N PRO A 400 -18.52 -8.14 19.13
CA PRO A 400 -19.31 -6.90 19.27
C PRO A 400 -19.12 -5.91 18.11
N TYR A 401 -18.01 -6.03 17.37
CA TYR A 401 -17.62 -5.18 16.25
C TYR A 401 -17.57 -5.98 14.93
N TRP A 402 -18.26 -7.12 14.87
CA TRP A 402 -18.20 -8.04 13.72
C TRP A 402 -18.45 -7.33 12.38
N LEU A 403 -19.56 -6.58 12.28
CA LEU A 403 -19.92 -5.85 11.06
C LEU A 403 -18.93 -4.72 10.72
N ASP A 404 -18.32 -4.10 11.74
CA ASP A 404 -17.33 -3.04 11.55
C ASP A 404 -16.02 -3.59 10.98
N ILE A 405 -15.58 -4.76 11.46
CA ILE A 405 -14.41 -5.47 10.92
C ILE A 405 -14.66 -5.86 9.46
N LEU A 406 -15.85 -6.36 9.15
CA LEU A 406 -16.21 -6.71 7.77
C LEU A 406 -16.28 -5.48 6.84
N ASN A 407 -16.66 -4.31 7.37
CA ASN A 407 -16.68 -3.06 6.60
C ASN A 407 -15.27 -2.58 6.22
N ASP A 408 -14.26 -2.90 7.03
CA ASP A 408 -12.87 -2.51 6.80
C ASP A 408 -12.18 -3.35 5.69
N PHE A 409 -12.81 -4.42 5.21
CA PHE A 409 -12.33 -5.09 3.99
C PHE A 409 -12.48 -4.13 2.80
N PRO A 410 -11.47 -4.00 1.93
CA PRO A 410 -11.58 -3.18 0.72
C PRO A 410 -12.74 -3.63 -0.19
N GLU A 411 -13.42 -2.68 -0.83
CA GLU A 411 -14.54 -2.94 -1.72
C GLU A 411 -14.14 -3.78 -2.96
N THR A 412 -12.86 -3.76 -3.33
CA THR A 412 -12.30 -4.55 -4.44
C THR A 412 -12.09 -6.03 -4.09
N LEU A 413 -12.16 -6.41 -2.80
CA LEU A 413 -11.93 -7.79 -2.37
C LEU A 413 -13.09 -8.70 -2.82
N MET A 414 -12.77 -9.85 -3.41
CA MET A 414 -13.77 -10.82 -3.84
C MET A 414 -14.56 -11.39 -2.66
N VAL A 415 -15.89 -11.30 -2.73
CA VAL A 415 -16.80 -11.69 -1.64
C VAL A 415 -16.69 -13.18 -1.30
N LYS A 416 -16.41 -14.03 -2.30
CA LYS A 416 -16.15 -15.48 -2.10
C LYS A 416 -15.09 -15.76 -1.04
N LEU A 417 -14.03 -14.96 -0.99
CA LEU A 417 -12.87 -15.23 -0.14
C LEU A 417 -13.25 -15.15 1.34
N TYR A 418 -14.06 -14.17 1.72
CA TYR A 418 -14.50 -13.94 3.10
C TYR A 418 -15.93 -14.37 3.38
N ARG A 419 -16.55 -15.16 2.48
CA ARG A 419 -17.92 -15.67 2.63
C ARG A 419 -18.16 -16.38 3.96
N HIS A 420 -17.18 -17.15 4.44
CA HIS A 420 -17.26 -17.89 5.70
C HIS A 420 -17.25 -17.00 6.96
N LEU A 421 -16.91 -15.71 6.81
CA LEU A 421 -16.96 -14.72 7.89
C LEU A 421 -18.26 -13.92 7.91
N LEU A 422 -19.10 -14.07 6.89
CA LEU A 422 -20.34 -13.32 6.79
C LEU A 422 -21.40 -13.86 7.77
N PRO A 423 -22.22 -12.96 8.34
CA PRO A 423 -23.26 -13.37 9.27
C PRO A 423 -24.35 -14.18 8.57
N VAL A 424 -24.75 -15.28 9.22
CA VAL A 424 -25.83 -16.18 8.81
C VAL A 424 -27.01 -16.03 9.77
N TRP A 425 -28.20 -15.84 9.22
CA TRP A 425 -29.42 -15.72 10.01
C TRP A 425 -30.07 -17.09 10.23
N ASP A 426 -30.37 -17.43 11.48
CA ASP A 426 -31.20 -18.60 11.80
C ASP A 426 -32.67 -18.18 11.93
N PRO A 427 -33.54 -18.56 10.97
CA PRO A 427 -34.95 -18.22 11.00
C PRO A 427 -35.73 -18.93 12.11
N SER A 428 -35.22 -20.04 12.66
CA SER A 428 -35.89 -20.81 13.71
C SER A 428 -35.68 -20.18 15.09
N GLU A 429 -34.44 -19.81 15.42
CA GLU A 429 -34.12 -19.17 16.71
C GLU A 429 -34.22 -17.64 16.68
N LYS A 430 -34.38 -17.04 15.49
CA LYS A 430 -34.38 -15.58 15.26
C LYS A 430 -33.13 -14.90 15.80
N LYS A 431 -31.97 -15.52 15.56
CA LYS A 431 -30.66 -15.04 16.01
C LYS A 431 -29.62 -15.27 14.92
N VAL A 432 -28.53 -14.54 15.02
CA VAL A 432 -27.35 -14.76 14.16
C VAL A 432 -26.59 -15.97 14.67
N ILE A 433 -26.16 -16.83 13.73
CA ILE A 433 -25.26 -17.95 14.02
C ILE A 433 -23.86 -17.37 14.22
N TYR A 434 -23.33 -17.49 15.44
CA TYR A 434 -21.98 -17.02 15.78
C TYR A 434 -20.91 -17.94 15.20
N LEU A 435 -19.76 -17.35 14.90
CA LEU A 435 -18.56 -18.07 14.46
C LEU A 435 -18.06 -19.00 15.59
N GLU A 436 -17.38 -20.08 15.20
CA GLU A 436 -16.80 -21.04 16.15
C GLU A 436 -15.76 -20.34 17.04
N SER A 437 -15.98 -20.39 18.36
CA SER A 437 -15.08 -19.84 19.37
C SER A 437 -14.23 -20.95 20.00
N LYS A 438 -12.92 -20.75 20.12
CA LYS A 438 -11.97 -21.67 20.75
C LYS A 438 -11.11 -20.93 21.75
N ILE A 439 -10.73 -21.64 22.80
CA ILE A 439 -9.78 -21.15 23.80
C ILE A 439 -8.37 -21.56 23.37
N LEU A 440 -7.41 -20.63 23.43
CA LEU A 440 -6.00 -20.89 23.06
C LEU A 440 -5.30 -21.84 24.05
N ARG A 441 -5.52 -21.63 25.34
CA ARG A 441 -4.91 -22.38 26.45
C ARG A 441 -5.79 -22.29 27.70
N GLU A 442 -5.53 -23.17 28.66
CA GLU A 442 -6.14 -23.05 29.98
C GLU A 442 -5.74 -21.73 30.67
N PHE A 443 -6.66 -21.18 31.45
CA PHE A 443 -6.42 -19.95 32.19
C PHE A 443 -5.35 -20.16 33.26
N ASP A 444 -4.40 -19.25 33.31
CA ASP A 444 -3.36 -19.20 34.32
C ASP A 444 -3.92 -18.67 35.64
N TRP A 445 -3.27 -19.00 36.76
CA TRP A 445 -3.70 -18.59 38.10
C TRP A 445 -3.80 -17.05 38.24
N CYS A 446 -3.01 -16.29 37.47
CA CYS A 446 -3.04 -14.83 37.50
C CYS A 446 -4.15 -14.19 36.65
N GLU A 447 -4.96 -14.97 35.91
CA GLU A 447 -6.00 -14.47 34.99
C GLU A 447 -7.41 -14.42 35.62
N SER A 448 -7.51 -14.66 36.92
CA SER A 448 -8.74 -14.44 37.68
C SER A 448 -9.10 -12.95 37.76
N ASP A 449 -10.40 -12.65 37.92
CA ASP A 449 -10.91 -11.28 37.95
C ASP A 449 -10.25 -10.42 39.03
N ARG A 450 -9.85 -11.03 40.14
CA ARG A 450 -9.12 -10.39 41.24
C ARG A 450 -7.82 -9.71 40.77
N PHE A 451 -7.10 -10.34 39.86
CA PHE A 451 -5.80 -9.89 39.39
C PHE A 451 -5.90 -9.02 38.14
N LYS A 452 -6.88 -9.28 37.26
CA LYS A 452 -7.16 -8.45 36.08
C LYS A 452 -7.42 -6.98 36.44
N LEU A 453 -8.04 -6.72 37.60
CA LEU A 453 -8.26 -5.36 38.12
C LEU A 453 -6.96 -4.55 38.26
N LEU A 454 -5.82 -5.19 38.49
CA LEU A 454 -4.52 -4.52 38.69
C LEU A 454 -3.97 -3.89 37.40
N THR A 455 -4.37 -4.41 36.24
CA THR A 455 -3.89 -3.90 34.94
C THR A 455 -4.70 -2.71 34.43
N GLY A 456 -5.85 -2.41 35.06
CA GLY A 456 -6.75 -1.35 34.60
C GLY A 456 -7.41 -1.61 33.25
N THR A 457 -7.12 -2.73 32.59
CA THR A 457 -7.68 -3.12 31.28
C THR A 457 -8.98 -3.90 31.44
N PHE A 458 -9.90 -3.39 32.25
CA PHE A 458 -11.30 -3.84 32.17
C PHE A 458 -11.92 -3.20 30.92
N GLU A 459 -11.74 -3.84 29.77
CA GLU A 459 -12.59 -3.55 28.64
C GLU A 459 -13.99 -4.06 28.99
N ASN A 460 -14.95 -3.14 29.20
CA ASN A 460 -16.35 -3.51 29.27
C ASN A 460 -16.72 -4.16 27.94
N ILE A 461 -16.74 -5.50 27.91
CA ILE A 461 -17.15 -6.28 26.75
C ILE A 461 -18.60 -5.86 26.45
N LYS A 462 -18.80 -5.15 25.35
CA LYS A 462 -20.13 -4.76 24.89
C LYS A 462 -20.83 -6.01 24.40
N SER A 463 -21.89 -6.44 25.08
CA SER A 463 -22.80 -7.44 24.51
C SER A 463 -23.65 -6.76 23.44
N VAL A 464 -23.36 -6.99 22.17
CA VAL A 464 -24.19 -6.52 21.04
C VAL A 464 -24.95 -7.69 20.47
N SER A 465 -26.27 -7.59 20.39
CA SER A 465 -27.13 -8.55 19.69
C SER A 465 -27.55 -7.97 18.34
N LEU A 466 -27.16 -8.60 17.25
CA LEU A 466 -27.55 -8.20 15.90
C LEU A 466 -28.97 -8.70 15.58
N THR A 467 -29.80 -7.83 15.02
CA THR A 467 -31.14 -8.19 14.52
C THR A 467 -31.11 -8.47 13.01
N GLU A 468 -32.16 -9.12 12.49
CA GLU A 468 -32.31 -9.35 11.04
C GLU A 468 -32.29 -8.02 10.25
N GLN A 469 -32.90 -6.97 10.81
CA GLN A 469 -32.94 -5.64 10.18
C GLN A 469 -31.56 -4.99 10.11
N ASP A 470 -30.72 -5.18 11.13
CA ASP A 470 -29.34 -4.69 11.11
C ASP A 470 -28.53 -5.37 10.00
N LEU A 471 -28.74 -6.68 9.80
CA LEU A 471 -28.10 -7.43 8.71
C LEU A 471 -28.60 -6.95 7.34
N ILE A 472 -29.92 -6.82 7.14
CA ILE A 472 -30.49 -6.31 5.88
C ILE A 472 -29.89 -4.94 5.57
N HIS A 473 -29.86 -4.03 6.55
CA HIS A 473 -29.28 -2.71 6.40
C HIS A 473 -27.79 -2.77 6.05
N TRP A 474 -27.02 -3.61 6.75
CA TRP A 474 -25.59 -3.77 6.52
C TRP A 474 -25.28 -4.33 5.13
N TYR A 475 -25.93 -5.41 4.70
CA TYR A 475 -25.74 -5.98 3.35
C TYR A 475 -26.12 -4.96 2.27
N THR A 476 -27.25 -4.25 2.43
CA THR A 476 -27.67 -3.20 1.48
C THR A 476 -26.62 -2.10 1.37
N LYS A 477 -26.14 -1.58 2.51
CA LYS A 477 -25.10 -0.55 2.55
C LYS A 477 -23.80 -1.04 1.92
N ARG A 478 -23.37 -2.27 2.23
CA ARG A 478 -22.11 -2.82 1.75
C ARG A 478 -22.16 -3.10 0.24
N ILE A 479 -23.25 -3.64 -0.27
CA ILE A 479 -23.51 -3.80 -1.71
C ILE A 479 -23.40 -2.45 -2.42
N ARG A 480 -24.10 -1.42 -1.93
CA ARG A 480 -24.05 -0.07 -2.50
C ARG A 480 -22.64 0.53 -2.48
N ASN A 481 -21.90 0.36 -1.39
CA ASN A 481 -20.52 0.82 -1.31
C ASN A 481 -19.62 0.15 -2.35
N ILE A 482 -19.74 -1.18 -2.53
CA ILE A 482 -18.94 -1.91 -3.52
C ILE A 482 -19.27 -1.42 -4.94
N GLU A 483 -20.56 -1.28 -5.26
CA GLU A 483 -21.02 -0.80 -6.57
C GLU A 483 -20.51 0.61 -6.87
N LEU A 484 -20.72 1.57 -5.95
CA LEU A 484 -20.34 2.96 -6.12
C LEU A 484 -18.81 3.15 -6.21
N CYS A 485 -18.03 2.39 -5.44
CA CYS A 485 -16.57 2.56 -5.40
C CYS A 485 -15.85 1.83 -6.54
N THR A 486 -16.35 0.68 -6.97
CA THR A 486 -15.61 -0.23 -7.86
C THR A 486 -16.27 -0.49 -9.20
N LYS A 487 -17.59 -0.28 -9.29
CA LYS A 487 -18.43 -0.70 -10.44
C LYS A 487 -18.36 -2.20 -10.75
N LEU A 488 -17.88 -3.03 -9.82
CA LEU A 488 -17.80 -4.48 -10.00
C LEU A 488 -19.16 -5.13 -9.73
N VAL A 489 -20.07 -5.02 -10.71
CA VAL A 489 -21.47 -5.47 -10.57
C VAL A 489 -21.58 -6.96 -10.22
N GLN A 490 -20.68 -7.79 -10.77
CA GLN A 490 -20.60 -9.21 -10.45
C GLN A 490 -20.41 -9.46 -8.95
N HIS A 491 -19.52 -8.69 -8.30
CA HIS A 491 -19.23 -8.84 -6.87
C HIS A 491 -20.44 -8.42 -6.03
N THR A 492 -21.16 -7.40 -6.45
CA THR A 492 -22.39 -6.95 -5.77
C THR A 492 -23.53 -7.94 -5.89
N LEU A 493 -23.74 -8.51 -7.09
CA LEU A 493 -24.74 -9.56 -7.30
C LEU A 493 -24.40 -10.82 -6.51
N GLU A 494 -23.12 -11.18 -6.47
CA GLU A 494 -22.64 -12.27 -5.63
C GLU A 494 -22.92 -12.03 -4.15
N MET A 495 -22.64 -10.82 -3.63
CA MET A 495 -22.94 -10.49 -2.24
C MET A 495 -24.43 -10.59 -1.92
N ALA A 496 -25.30 -10.14 -2.83
CA ALA A 496 -26.75 -10.28 -2.70
C ALA A 496 -27.19 -11.76 -2.74
N THR A 497 -26.54 -12.58 -3.58
CA THR A 497 -26.80 -14.01 -3.68
C THR A 497 -26.41 -14.73 -2.38
N ILE A 498 -25.24 -14.40 -1.82
CA ILE A 498 -24.78 -14.93 -0.53
C ILE A 498 -25.73 -14.54 0.60
N ALA A 499 -26.22 -13.29 0.62
CA ALA A 499 -27.18 -12.84 1.64
C ALA A 499 -28.46 -13.69 1.61
N ARG A 500 -28.97 -14.03 0.42
CA ARG A 500 -30.12 -14.93 0.25
C ARG A 500 -29.82 -16.35 0.74
N GLU A 501 -28.65 -16.89 0.40
CA GLU A 501 -28.20 -18.21 0.85
C GLU A 501 -28.00 -18.27 2.38
N ASN A 502 -27.68 -17.13 3.00
CA ASN A 502 -27.56 -16.95 4.45
C ASN A 502 -28.91 -16.65 5.14
N ASN A 503 -30.04 -16.89 4.47
CA ASN A 503 -31.42 -16.73 4.95
C ASN A 503 -31.85 -15.29 5.30
N ILE A 504 -31.23 -14.27 4.70
CA ILE A 504 -31.61 -12.87 4.93
C ILE A 504 -32.69 -12.48 3.92
N LYS A 505 -33.91 -12.25 4.41
CA LYS A 505 -35.07 -11.88 3.59
C LYS A 505 -35.19 -10.37 3.43
N GLY A 506 -35.72 -9.88 2.31
CA GLY A 506 -35.91 -8.45 2.05
C GLY A 506 -34.91 -7.84 1.07
N LEU A 507 -33.99 -8.64 0.51
CA LEU A 507 -33.02 -8.23 -0.52
C LEU A 507 -33.38 -8.76 -1.92
N GLU A 508 -34.59 -9.28 -2.11
CA GLU A 508 -35.02 -9.91 -3.36
C GLU A 508 -35.09 -8.91 -4.51
N GLN A 509 -35.68 -7.73 -4.27
CA GLN A 509 -35.75 -6.67 -5.26
C GLN A 509 -34.35 -6.15 -5.63
N LEU A 510 -33.49 -5.95 -4.63
CA LEU A 510 -32.10 -5.52 -4.83
C LEU A 510 -31.30 -6.52 -5.66
N HIS A 511 -31.46 -7.82 -5.38
CA HIS A 511 -30.83 -8.89 -6.16
C HIS A 511 -31.32 -8.90 -7.60
N GLU A 512 -32.62 -8.73 -7.82
CA GLU A 512 -33.18 -8.63 -9.17
C GLU A 512 -32.58 -7.43 -9.92
N ASP A 513 -32.55 -6.25 -9.31
CA ASP A 513 -32.02 -5.04 -9.94
C ASP A 513 -30.52 -5.17 -10.25
N LEU A 514 -29.74 -5.84 -9.39
CA LEU A 514 -28.34 -6.17 -9.66
C LEU A 514 -28.15 -7.18 -10.79
N SER A 515 -29.07 -8.15 -10.93
CA SER A 515 -29.01 -9.13 -12.04
C SER A 515 -29.29 -8.47 -13.39
N ILE A 516 -30.18 -7.48 -13.41
CA ILE A 516 -30.41 -6.63 -14.58
C ILE A 516 -29.15 -5.82 -14.87
N LEU A 517 -28.57 -5.16 -13.84
CA LEU A 517 -27.37 -4.35 -13.99
C LEU A 517 -26.19 -5.14 -14.57
N GLU A 518 -25.99 -6.37 -14.10
CA GLU A 518 -24.91 -7.25 -14.56
C GLU A 518 -24.99 -7.48 -16.07
N VAL A 519 -26.16 -7.89 -16.56
CA VAL A 519 -26.40 -8.10 -17.99
C VAL A 519 -26.26 -6.79 -18.77
N LEU A 520 -26.79 -5.68 -18.25
CA LEU A 520 -26.70 -4.39 -18.93
C LEU A 520 -25.25 -3.89 -19.07
N VAL A 521 -24.43 -4.07 -18.04
CA VAL A 521 -23.02 -3.62 -18.05
C VAL A 521 -22.15 -4.54 -18.89
N TYR A 522 -22.22 -5.85 -18.69
CA TYR A 522 -21.29 -6.80 -19.31
C TYR A 522 -21.72 -7.28 -20.70
N GLU A 523 -23.02 -7.51 -20.93
CA GLU A 523 -23.52 -8.07 -22.19
C GLU A 523 -24.00 -6.99 -23.15
N VAL A 524 -24.73 -5.98 -22.64
CA VAL A 524 -25.24 -4.85 -23.45
C VAL A 524 -24.21 -3.72 -23.59
N GLY A 525 -23.22 -3.65 -22.69
CA GLY A 525 -22.12 -2.68 -22.72
C GLY A 525 -22.48 -1.29 -22.17
N LEU A 526 -23.47 -1.17 -21.28
CA LEU A 526 -23.85 0.10 -20.64
C LEU A 526 -22.95 0.41 -19.43
N GLU A 527 -21.67 0.72 -19.67
CA GLU A 527 -20.63 0.92 -18.64
C GLU A 527 -20.89 2.04 -17.60
N ASN A 528 -21.79 2.98 -17.91
CA ASN A 528 -22.10 4.14 -17.06
C ASN A 528 -23.42 4.00 -16.28
N MET A 529 -24.05 2.84 -16.33
CA MET A 529 -25.25 2.58 -15.54
C MET A 529 -24.89 2.24 -14.10
N PHE A 530 -25.64 2.82 -13.16
CA PHE A 530 -25.55 2.52 -11.74
C PHE A 530 -26.82 1.84 -11.24
N LEU A 531 -26.73 1.20 -10.08
CA LEU A 531 -27.85 0.58 -9.38
C LEU A 531 -28.96 1.60 -9.09
N GLU A 532 -28.59 2.81 -8.67
CA GLU A 532 -29.55 3.90 -8.39
C GLU A 532 -30.37 4.28 -9.63
N ASP A 533 -29.76 4.22 -10.82
CA ASP A 533 -30.47 4.49 -12.06
C ASP A 533 -31.51 3.40 -12.34
N ILE A 534 -31.18 2.12 -12.10
CA ILE A 534 -32.10 1.00 -12.30
C ILE A 534 -33.26 1.04 -11.30
N GLU A 535 -33.00 1.34 -10.03
CA GLU A 535 -34.03 1.42 -8.99
C GLU A 535 -35.13 2.46 -9.31
N GLN A 536 -34.81 3.51 -10.08
CA GLN A 536 -35.75 4.56 -10.49
C GLN A 536 -36.64 4.19 -11.68
N LEU A 537 -36.26 3.17 -12.45
CA LEU A 537 -36.95 2.81 -13.69
C LEU A 537 -38.16 1.90 -13.43
N ASN A 538 -39.19 2.07 -14.25
CA ASN A 538 -40.31 1.13 -14.27
C ASN A 538 -39.93 -0.17 -15.00
N THR A 539 -40.75 -1.21 -14.85
CA THR A 539 -40.48 -2.54 -15.43
C THR A 539 -40.31 -2.50 -16.95
N LEU A 540 -41.06 -1.65 -17.66
CA LEU A 540 -40.98 -1.55 -19.12
C LEU A 540 -39.70 -0.84 -19.56
N GLU A 541 -39.30 0.21 -18.84
CA GLU A 541 -38.04 0.92 -19.04
C GLU A 541 -36.85 -0.01 -18.80
N LYS A 542 -36.84 -0.77 -17.69
CA LYS A 542 -35.84 -1.80 -17.40
C LYS A 542 -35.74 -2.83 -18.53
N ALA A 543 -36.88 -3.34 -19.00
CA ALA A 543 -36.92 -4.28 -20.11
C ALA A 543 -36.36 -3.66 -21.40
N SER A 544 -36.73 -2.40 -21.70
CA SER A 544 -36.28 -1.71 -22.91
C SER A 544 -34.77 -1.49 -22.95
N LEU A 545 -34.10 -1.37 -21.80
CA LEU A 545 -32.65 -1.16 -21.72
C LEU A 545 -31.84 -2.33 -22.31
N PHE A 546 -32.33 -3.57 -22.20
CA PHE A 546 -31.70 -4.73 -22.83
C PHE A 546 -31.56 -4.59 -24.36
N MET A 547 -32.38 -3.71 -24.94
CA MET A 547 -32.49 -3.49 -26.38
C MET A 547 -31.92 -2.14 -26.82
N SER A 548 -31.30 -1.37 -25.91
CA SER A 548 -30.84 0.00 -26.16
C SER A 548 -29.69 0.12 -27.17
N ARG A 549 -28.66 -0.73 -27.05
CA ARG A 549 -27.51 -0.81 -27.97
C ARG A 549 -27.64 -1.97 -28.97
N CYS A 550 -28.85 -2.16 -29.45
CA CYS A 550 -29.18 -3.35 -30.22
C CYS A 550 -29.20 -3.09 -31.72
N ASP A 551 -28.18 -3.62 -32.40
CA ASP A 551 -28.11 -3.70 -33.85
C ASP A 551 -29.04 -4.79 -34.40
N GLU A 552 -29.33 -4.74 -35.71
CA GLU A 552 -30.24 -5.69 -36.36
C GLU A 552 -29.81 -7.17 -36.18
N ASN A 553 -28.51 -7.45 -36.10
CA ASN A 553 -28.01 -8.82 -35.93
C ASN A 553 -28.12 -9.32 -34.48
N LEU A 554 -28.07 -8.42 -33.51
CA LEU A 554 -28.14 -8.74 -32.08
C LEU A 554 -29.57 -8.73 -31.55
N PHE A 555 -30.52 -8.21 -32.33
CA PHE A 555 -31.93 -8.07 -31.93
C PHE A 555 -32.53 -9.38 -31.43
N LEU A 556 -32.48 -10.44 -32.22
CA LEU A 556 -33.04 -11.72 -31.80
C LEU A 556 -32.34 -12.27 -30.56
N ASN A 557 -31.00 -12.18 -30.52
CA ASN A 557 -30.21 -12.69 -29.41
C ASN A 557 -30.54 -11.99 -28.09
N ASN A 558 -30.57 -10.66 -28.08
CA ASN A 558 -30.88 -9.89 -26.88
C ASN A 558 -32.35 -10.09 -26.45
N LEU A 559 -33.25 -10.18 -27.42
CA LEU A 559 -34.66 -10.42 -27.15
C LEU A 559 -34.88 -11.79 -26.49
N THR A 560 -34.26 -12.85 -27.01
CA THR A 560 -34.45 -14.22 -26.51
C THR A 560 -33.69 -14.51 -25.22
N ASN A 561 -32.50 -13.95 -25.05
CA ASN A 561 -31.64 -14.30 -23.91
C ASN A 561 -31.81 -13.38 -22.70
N TYR A 562 -32.27 -12.15 -22.89
CA TYR A 562 -32.38 -11.17 -21.80
C TYR A 562 -33.79 -10.60 -21.65
N PHE A 563 -34.37 -10.03 -22.72
CA PHE A 563 -35.68 -9.37 -22.63
C PHE A 563 -36.82 -10.34 -22.26
N LEU A 564 -36.98 -11.43 -23.03
CA LEU A 564 -38.05 -12.42 -22.82
C LEU A 564 -37.95 -13.11 -21.45
N PRO A 565 -36.77 -13.62 -21.03
CA PRO A 565 -36.61 -14.20 -19.69
C PRO A 565 -36.95 -13.20 -18.58
N PHE A 566 -36.56 -11.94 -18.73
CA PHE A 566 -36.88 -10.89 -17.74
C PHE A 566 -38.39 -10.67 -17.61
N ILE A 567 -39.11 -10.42 -18.71
CA ILE A 567 -40.55 -10.14 -18.63
C ILE A 567 -41.37 -11.37 -18.16
N GLN A 568 -40.87 -12.58 -18.38
CA GLN A 568 -41.51 -13.82 -17.91
C GLN A 568 -41.51 -13.94 -16.38
N THR A 569 -40.62 -13.24 -15.68
CA THR A 569 -40.66 -13.17 -14.21
C THR A 569 -41.79 -12.28 -13.68
N LYS A 570 -42.47 -11.53 -14.55
CA LYS A 570 -43.50 -10.53 -14.20
C LYS A 570 -44.89 -11.03 -14.55
N SER A 571 -45.91 -10.56 -13.82
CA SER A 571 -47.31 -10.95 -14.02
C SER A 571 -47.86 -10.56 -15.38
N ASP A 572 -47.51 -9.38 -15.89
CA ASP A 572 -48.08 -8.78 -17.10
C ASP A 572 -47.21 -8.98 -18.35
N THR A 573 -46.70 -10.22 -18.54
CA THR A 573 -45.71 -10.55 -19.57
C THR A 573 -46.14 -10.15 -20.98
N PHE A 574 -47.37 -10.48 -21.39
CA PHE A 574 -47.84 -10.18 -22.75
C PHE A 574 -48.03 -8.69 -23.00
N TYR A 575 -48.52 -7.95 -22.00
CA TYR A 575 -48.71 -6.50 -22.11
C TYR A 575 -47.37 -5.79 -22.29
N LEU A 576 -46.34 -6.16 -21.53
CA LEU A 576 -45.00 -5.59 -21.66
C LEU A 576 -44.39 -5.87 -23.05
N LEU A 577 -44.57 -7.10 -23.56
CA LEU A 577 -44.14 -7.45 -24.92
C LEU A 577 -44.89 -6.65 -25.98
N GLU A 578 -46.23 -6.53 -25.85
CA GLU A 578 -47.07 -5.78 -26.77
C GLU A 578 -46.64 -4.30 -26.84
N GLN A 579 -46.50 -3.63 -25.70
CA GLN A 579 -46.09 -2.23 -25.66
C GLN A 579 -44.70 -2.01 -26.28
N TYR A 580 -43.73 -2.89 -25.96
CA TYR A 580 -42.39 -2.79 -26.51
C TYR A 580 -42.36 -2.98 -28.04
N LEU A 581 -43.07 -3.98 -28.55
CA LEU A 581 -43.13 -4.25 -30.00
C LEU A 581 -43.84 -3.11 -30.75
N ILE A 582 -44.92 -2.56 -30.19
CA ILE A 582 -45.63 -1.39 -30.76
C ILE A 582 -44.73 -0.15 -30.77
N GLN A 583 -43.94 0.09 -29.72
CA GLN A 583 -43.00 1.20 -29.69
C GLN A 583 -41.89 1.01 -30.74
N THR A 584 -41.39 -0.22 -30.89
CA THR A 584 -40.37 -0.56 -31.87
C THR A 584 -40.89 -0.42 -33.31
N SER A 585 -42.14 -0.82 -33.56
CA SER A 585 -42.75 -0.79 -34.89
C SER A 585 -42.98 0.61 -35.43
N GLN A 586 -42.98 1.65 -34.60
CA GLN A 586 -43.01 3.04 -35.09
C GLN A 586 -41.74 3.41 -35.88
N SER A 587 -40.61 2.78 -35.54
CA SER A 587 -39.30 3.10 -36.12
C SER A 587 -38.84 2.09 -37.18
N CYS A 588 -39.08 0.79 -36.98
CA CYS A 588 -38.56 -0.26 -37.84
C CYS A 588 -39.39 -1.54 -37.77
N LEU A 589 -39.93 -2.00 -38.89
CA LEU A 589 -40.62 -3.29 -39.03
C LEU A 589 -39.68 -4.48 -39.22
N LYS A 590 -38.44 -4.26 -39.68
CA LYS A 590 -37.47 -5.34 -39.94
C LYS A 590 -37.10 -6.16 -38.70
N LYS A 591 -36.93 -5.49 -37.56
CA LYS A 591 -36.72 -6.16 -36.28
C LYS A 591 -37.93 -7.04 -35.91
N LEU A 592 -39.14 -6.55 -36.15
CA LEU A 592 -40.35 -7.31 -35.88
C LEU A 592 -40.53 -8.50 -36.83
N SER A 593 -40.25 -8.34 -38.13
CA SER A 593 -40.35 -9.47 -39.07
C SER A 593 -39.43 -10.62 -38.67
N GLN A 594 -38.19 -10.31 -38.24
CA GLN A 594 -37.27 -11.31 -37.69
C GLN A 594 -37.85 -12.02 -36.46
N TYR A 595 -38.50 -11.28 -35.55
CA TYR A 595 -39.15 -11.88 -34.38
C TYR A 595 -40.31 -12.80 -34.76
N PHE A 596 -41.22 -12.36 -35.63
CA PHE A 596 -42.37 -13.18 -36.05
C PHE A 596 -41.93 -14.42 -36.83
N GLU A 597 -40.86 -14.35 -37.63
CA GLU A 597 -40.24 -15.51 -38.29
C GLU A 597 -39.62 -16.48 -37.27
N TYR A 598 -38.89 -15.96 -36.27
CA TYR A 598 -38.32 -16.78 -35.19
C TYR A 598 -39.41 -17.53 -34.41
N VAL A 599 -40.48 -16.81 -34.05
CA VAL A 599 -41.61 -17.37 -33.29
C VAL A 599 -42.39 -18.39 -34.12
N GLN A 600 -42.46 -18.22 -35.44
CA GLN A 600 -43.07 -19.22 -36.33
C GLN A 600 -42.32 -20.56 -36.28
N ILE A 601 -41.00 -20.54 -36.13
CA ILE A 601 -40.15 -21.75 -36.08
C ILE A 601 -40.12 -22.36 -34.68
N ASN A 602 -39.91 -21.53 -33.66
CA ASN A 602 -39.64 -21.98 -32.29
C ASN A 602 -40.87 -21.98 -31.37
N GLY A 603 -41.99 -21.40 -31.82
CA GLY A 603 -43.18 -21.20 -31.01
C GLY A 603 -43.12 -19.92 -30.16
N TRP A 604 -44.29 -19.51 -29.65
CA TRP A 604 -44.40 -18.37 -28.75
C TRP A 604 -43.94 -18.79 -27.34
N CYS A 605 -43.07 -17.98 -26.73
CA CYS A 605 -42.61 -18.19 -25.36
C CYS A 605 -43.70 -17.89 -24.31
N ILE A 606 -44.81 -17.27 -24.71
CA ILE A 606 -45.92 -16.87 -23.83
C ILE A 606 -47.19 -17.57 -24.30
N ASN A 607 -47.96 -18.12 -23.36
CA ASN A 607 -49.24 -18.75 -23.66
C ASN A 607 -50.33 -17.67 -23.86
N VAL A 608 -50.64 -17.37 -25.12
CA VAL A 608 -51.58 -16.32 -25.51
C VAL A 608 -52.51 -16.86 -26.59
N SER A 609 -53.75 -16.37 -26.63
CA SER A 609 -54.71 -16.70 -27.69
C SER A 609 -54.18 -16.31 -29.07
N ASP A 610 -54.59 -17.06 -30.09
CA ASP A 610 -54.19 -16.75 -31.47
C ASP A 610 -54.73 -15.39 -31.93
N GLU A 611 -55.91 -14.99 -31.45
CA GLU A 611 -56.50 -13.67 -31.72
C GLU A 611 -55.60 -12.51 -31.27
N ALA A 612 -55.08 -12.55 -30.03
CA ALA A 612 -54.24 -11.47 -29.52
C ALA A 612 -52.87 -11.41 -30.23
N LYS A 613 -52.32 -12.54 -30.67
CA LYS A 613 -51.09 -12.58 -31.50
C LYS A 613 -51.31 -11.89 -32.85
N ILE A 614 -52.46 -12.15 -33.49
CA ILE A 614 -52.83 -11.52 -34.75
C ILE A 614 -53.02 -10.03 -34.55
N GLU A 615 -53.80 -9.63 -33.54
CA GLU A 615 -54.07 -8.23 -33.23
C GLU A 615 -52.77 -7.44 -32.99
N LEU A 616 -51.82 -8.01 -32.24
CA LEU A 616 -50.49 -7.44 -32.02
C LEU A 616 -49.74 -7.21 -33.33
N GLY A 617 -49.67 -8.22 -34.21
CA GLY A 617 -49.01 -8.10 -35.50
C GLY A 617 -49.64 -7.02 -36.39
N LEU A 618 -50.97 -6.95 -36.40
CA LEU A 618 -51.69 -5.90 -37.14
C LEU A 618 -51.45 -4.51 -36.56
N LYS A 619 -51.50 -4.35 -35.23
CA LYS A 619 -51.13 -3.09 -34.55
C LYS A 619 -49.72 -2.65 -34.93
N CYS A 620 -48.76 -3.58 -35.00
CA CYS A 620 -47.39 -3.28 -35.41
C CYS A 620 -47.32 -2.75 -36.85
N ILE A 621 -48.05 -3.37 -37.78
CA ILE A 621 -48.09 -2.93 -39.19
C ILE A 621 -48.78 -1.56 -39.31
N TYR A 622 -49.87 -1.34 -38.58
CA TYR A 622 -50.67 -0.10 -38.67
C TYR A 622 -50.01 1.11 -38.00
N THR A 623 -49.15 0.88 -37.03
CA THR A 623 -48.40 1.94 -36.34
C THR A 623 -47.23 2.44 -37.16
N TYR A 624 -46.73 1.64 -38.11
CA TYR A 624 -45.68 2.07 -39.01
C TYR A 624 -46.21 3.06 -40.06
N THR A 625 -45.63 4.25 -40.07
CA THR A 625 -46.10 5.36 -40.92
C THR A 625 -45.38 5.43 -42.26
N ARG A 626 -44.26 4.73 -42.45
CA ARG A 626 -43.46 4.78 -43.68
C ARG A 626 -43.84 3.66 -44.64
N THR A 627 -43.33 3.73 -45.87
CA THR A 627 -43.67 2.83 -47.01
C THR A 627 -42.47 2.08 -47.57
N ASP A 628 -41.32 2.19 -46.91
CA ASP A 628 -40.05 1.56 -47.29
C ASP A 628 -39.95 0.09 -46.88
N GLN A 629 -40.65 -0.35 -45.84
CA GLN A 629 -40.56 -1.72 -45.30
C GLN A 629 -41.82 -2.57 -45.55
N LEU A 630 -42.29 -2.59 -46.81
CA LEU A 630 -43.48 -3.37 -47.20
C LEU A 630 -43.20 -4.87 -47.34
N ASP A 631 -41.95 -5.27 -47.59
CA ASP A 631 -41.55 -6.67 -47.64
C ASP A 631 -41.56 -7.30 -46.24
N GLU A 632 -41.09 -6.57 -45.25
CA GLU A 632 -41.11 -6.93 -43.84
C GLU A 632 -42.56 -7.02 -43.32
N ALA A 633 -43.41 -6.04 -43.65
CA ALA A 633 -44.84 -6.10 -43.33
C ALA A 633 -45.51 -7.34 -43.93
N HIS A 634 -45.17 -7.68 -45.19
CA HIS A 634 -45.66 -8.90 -45.83
C HIS A 634 -45.14 -10.16 -45.12
N SER A 635 -43.88 -10.18 -44.70
CA SER A 635 -43.31 -11.32 -43.96
C SER A 635 -44.03 -11.56 -42.63
N ILE A 636 -44.30 -10.49 -41.85
CA ILE A 636 -45.06 -10.56 -40.59
C ILE A 636 -46.41 -11.24 -40.81
N VAL A 637 -47.17 -10.82 -41.83
CA VAL A 637 -48.49 -11.40 -42.15
C VAL A 637 -48.36 -12.88 -42.53
N VAL A 638 -47.37 -13.23 -43.36
CA VAL A 638 -47.13 -14.63 -43.77
C VAL A 638 -46.74 -15.51 -42.58
N SER A 639 -45.90 -15.02 -41.67
CA SER A 639 -45.52 -15.76 -40.47
C SER A 639 -46.71 -15.97 -39.53
N LEU A 640 -47.58 -14.96 -39.37
CA LEU A 640 -48.81 -15.09 -38.60
C LEU A 640 -49.76 -16.13 -39.22
N LEU A 641 -50.03 -16.05 -40.53
CA LEU A 641 -50.88 -17.01 -41.24
C LEU A 641 -50.40 -18.47 -41.08
N LYS A 642 -49.08 -18.69 -41.05
CA LYS A 642 -48.50 -20.03 -40.85
C LYS A 642 -48.56 -20.49 -39.40
N SER A 643 -48.53 -19.58 -38.43
CA SER A 643 -48.50 -19.89 -37.00
C SER A 643 -49.87 -20.21 -36.39
N VAL A 644 -50.95 -19.68 -36.97
CA VAL A 644 -52.31 -19.78 -36.44
C VAL A 644 -52.97 -21.08 -36.90
N LYS A 645 -53.59 -21.82 -35.97
CA LYS A 645 -54.33 -23.04 -36.32
C LYS A 645 -55.65 -22.68 -37.00
N ASN A 646 -55.97 -23.40 -38.09
CA ASN A 646 -57.22 -23.22 -38.83
C ASN A 646 -58.41 -23.81 -38.05
N THR A 647 -58.91 -23.05 -37.09
CA THR A 647 -60.09 -23.35 -36.25
C THR A 647 -61.26 -22.44 -36.65
N VAL A 648 -62.49 -22.83 -36.28
CA VAL A 648 -63.71 -22.06 -36.60
C VAL A 648 -63.65 -20.64 -36.05
N GLU A 649 -63.07 -20.45 -34.85
CA GLU A 649 -62.90 -19.15 -34.19
C GLU A 649 -61.89 -18.25 -34.91
N ASN A 650 -60.82 -18.83 -35.47
CA ASN A 650 -59.76 -18.08 -36.14
C ASN A 650 -60.07 -17.75 -37.60
N LYS A 651 -61.13 -18.31 -38.18
CA LYS A 651 -61.43 -18.18 -39.62
C LYS A 651 -61.59 -16.71 -40.05
N SER A 652 -62.33 -15.91 -39.27
CA SER A 652 -62.52 -14.48 -39.55
C SER A 652 -61.21 -13.68 -39.46
N ASN A 653 -60.30 -14.06 -38.55
CA ASN A 653 -59.02 -13.39 -38.38
C ASN A 653 -58.00 -13.82 -39.46
N ILE A 654 -58.09 -15.06 -39.96
CA ILE A 654 -57.32 -15.52 -41.14
C ILE A 654 -57.77 -14.78 -42.40
N GLU A 655 -59.09 -14.58 -42.58
CA GLU A 655 -59.64 -13.78 -43.69
C GLU A 655 -59.10 -12.35 -43.66
N LYS A 656 -59.10 -11.68 -42.50
CA LYS A 656 -58.49 -10.35 -42.32
C LYS A 656 -57.00 -10.33 -42.69
N LEU A 657 -56.23 -11.35 -42.32
CA LEU A 657 -54.80 -11.42 -42.66
C LEU A 657 -54.57 -11.59 -44.17
N GLU A 658 -55.38 -12.40 -44.85
CA GLU A 658 -55.31 -12.54 -46.31
C GLU A 658 -55.73 -11.25 -47.03
N GLU A 659 -56.74 -10.53 -46.53
CA GLU A 659 -57.09 -9.20 -47.04
C GLU A 659 -55.91 -8.22 -46.92
N ILE A 660 -55.27 -8.16 -45.75
CA ILE A 660 -54.13 -7.24 -45.52
C ILE A 660 -52.94 -7.60 -46.40
N LYS A 661 -52.69 -8.89 -46.64
CA LYS A 661 -51.66 -9.35 -47.58
C LYS A 661 -51.93 -8.85 -49.00
N GLN A 662 -53.18 -8.87 -49.45
CA GLN A 662 -53.57 -8.28 -50.76
C GLN A 662 -53.34 -6.77 -50.77
N ILE A 663 -53.72 -6.07 -49.69
CA ILE A 663 -53.51 -4.63 -49.55
C ILE A 663 -52.01 -4.27 -49.59
N ILE A 664 -51.14 -5.07 -48.95
CA ILE A 664 -49.68 -4.86 -49.01
C ILE A 664 -49.17 -5.05 -50.43
N ASN A 665 -49.65 -6.06 -51.18
CA ASN A 665 -49.26 -6.28 -52.57
C ASN A 665 -49.69 -5.11 -53.48
N ALA A 666 -50.90 -4.59 -53.28
CA ALA A 666 -51.35 -3.38 -53.96
C ALA A 666 -50.51 -2.15 -53.59
N SER A 667 -50.13 -2.00 -52.32
CA SER A 667 -49.23 -0.93 -51.87
C SER A 667 -47.84 -1.01 -52.52
N LYS A 668 -47.28 -2.22 -52.68
CA LYS A 668 -46.04 -2.44 -53.43
C LYS A 668 -46.18 -2.01 -54.89
N LEU A 669 -47.31 -2.31 -55.54
CA LEU A 669 -47.60 -1.86 -56.91
C LEU A 669 -47.69 -0.33 -56.97
N LEU A 670 -48.40 0.31 -56.04
CA LEU A 670 -48.49 1.78 -55.95
C LEU A 670 -47.11 2.44 -55.82
N LEU A 671 -46.19 1.82 -55.08
CA LEU A 671 -44.82 2.30 -54.93
C LEU A 671 -44.06 2.34 -56.27
N THR A 672 -44.31 1.38 -57.17
CA THR A 672 -43.70 1.36 -58.53
C THR A 672 -44.13 2.56 -59.39
N TYR A 673 -45.30 3.12 -59.09
CA TYR A 673 -45.83 4.35 -59.70
C TYR A 673 -45.49 5.61 -58.89
N GLY A 674 -44.59 5.52 -57.90
CA GLY A 674 -44.15 6.66 -57.08
C GLY A 674 -45.16 7.14 -56.05
N ILE A 675 -46.28 6.43 -55.87
CA ILE A 675 -47.33 6.78 -54.92
C ILE A 675 -47.02 6.14 -53.57
N ARG A 676 -46.99 6.96 -52.51
CA ARG A 676 -46.63 6.52 -51.15
C ARG A 676 -47.76 6.82 -50.18
N TYR A 677 -48.50 5.78 -49.80
CA TYR A 677 -49.49 5.86 -48.71
C TYR A 677 -49.11 4.90 -47.59
N PRO A 678 -49.09 5.33 -46.33
CA PRO A 678 -48.99 4.43 -45.19
C PRO A 678 -50.11 3.39 -45.25
N LEU A 679 -49.84 2.15 -44.87
CA LEU A 679 -50.83 1.06 -44.94
C LEU A 679 -52.11 1.39 -44.18
N LYS A 680 -51.99 2.05 -43.02
CA LYS A 680 -53.14 2.54 -42.25
C LYS A 680 -54.06 3.46 -43.07
N VAL A 681 -53.50 4.38 -43.85
CA VAL A 681 -54.29 5.31 -44.69
C VAL A 681 -55.04 4.58 -45.79
N LEU A 682 -54.41 3.57 -46.40
CA LEU A 682 -55.07 2.73 -47.41
C LEU A 682 -56.24 1.94 -46.79
N ILE A 683 -56.02 1.36 -45.62
CA ILE A 683 -57.01 0.56 -44.89
C ILE A 683 -58.20 1.42 -44.43
N ASP A 684 -57.94 2.63 -43.93
CA ASP A 684 -58.98 3.56 -43.49
C ASP A 684 -59.85 4.07 -44.66
N ASN A 685 -59.41 3.90 -45.92
CA ASN A 685 -60.08 4.43 -47.12
C ASN A 685 -60.54 3.36 -48.14
N LEU A 686 -60.58 2.07 -47.78
CA LEU A 686 -60.93 0.97 -48.71
C LEU A 686 -62.33 1.10 -49.37
N THR A 687 -63.25 1.85 -48.75
CA THR A 687 -64.61 2.10 -49.27
C THR A 687 -64.79 3.51 -49.84
N ASN A 688 -63.75 4.36 -49.79
CA ASN A 688 -63.84 5.75 -50.18
C ASN A 688 -63.64 5.93 -51.70
N SER A 689 -64.74 6.10 -52.42
CA SER A 689 -64.75 6.30 -53.88
C SER A 689 -63.92 7.51 -54.34
N ALA A 690 -63.89 8.60 -53.57
CA ALA A 690 -63.11 9.79 -53.92
C ALA A 690 -61.61 9.52 -53.79
N PHE A 691 -61.20 8.84 -52.73
CA PHE A 691 -59.80 8.43 -52.54
C PHE A 691 -59.36 7.44 -53.62
N PHE A 692 -60.18 6.44 -53.93
CA PHE A 692 -59.95 5.48 -55.00
C PHE A 692 -59.72 6.16 -56.35
N ARG A 693 -60.61 7.08 -56.75
CA ARG A 693 -60.47 7.82 -58.00
C ARG A 693 -59.18 8.64 -58.04
N LYS A 694 -58.80 9.27 -56.92
CA LYS A 694 -57.55 10.02 -56.79
C LYS A 694 -56.31 9.13 -56.97
N VAL A 695 -56.32 7.91 -56.41
CA VAL A 695 -55.25 6.92 -56.61
C VAL A 695 -55.14 6.55 -58.09
N MET A 696 -56.26 6.24 -58.74
CA MET A 696 -56.28 5.86 -60.16
C MET A 696 -55.78 6.99 -61.07
N ILE A 697 -56.21 8.23 -60.83
CA ILE A 697 -55.70 9.41 -61.54
C ILE A 697 -54.17 9.55 -61.35
N SER A 698 -53.69 9.42 -60.11
CA SER A 698 -52.25 9.58 -59.81
C SER A 698 -51.37 8.56 -60.55
N ILE A 699 -51.86 7.31 -60.71
CA ILE A 699 -51.16 6.27 -61.48
C ILE A 699 -51.11 6.69 -62.96
N CYS A 700 -52.25 7.11 -63.52
CA CYS A 700 -52.37 7.57 -64.90
C CYS A 700 -51.54 8.84 -65.21
N GLU A 701 -51.38 9.75 -64.25
CA GLU A 701 -50.53 10.93 -64.39
C GLU A 701 -49.05 10.55 -64.42
N TYR A 702 -48.62 9.64 -63.55
CA TYR A 702 -47.23 9.17 -63.50
C TYR A 702 -46.80 8.48 -64.79
N THR A 703 -47.67 7.67 -65.38
CA THR A 703 -47.41 6.95 -66.64
C THR A 703 -47.40 7.87 -67.87
N SER A 704 -48.06 9.02 -67.80
CA SER A 704 -48.04 10.04 -68.86
C SER A 704 -46.67 10.72 -69.01
N ILE A 705 -45.80 10.62 -68.01
CA ILE A 705 -44.48 11.28 -67.96
C ILE A 705 -43.35 10.42 -68.57
N LYS A 706 -43.50 9.09 -68.65
CA LYS A 706 -42.45 8.17 -69.14
C LYS A 706 -42.71 7.72 -70.59
N ASN A 707 -41.68 7.70 -71.44
CA ASN A 707 -41.76 7.27 -72.85
C ASN A 707 -42.46 5.90 -73.01
N GLN A 708 -43.57 5.88 -73.76
CA GLN A 708 -44.60 4.84 -73.71
C GLN A 708 -44.41 3.78 -74.80
N THR A 709 -44.40 2.50 -74.41
CA THR A 709 -44.56 1.35 -75.33
C THR A 709 -45.94 0.72 -75.14
N GLU A 710 -46.53 0.13 -76.17
CA GLU A 710 -47.86 -0.50 -76.10
C GLU A 710 -47.93 -1.57 -74.98
N LYS A 711 -46.88 -2.38 -74.84
CA LYS A 711 -46.76 -3.40 -73.80
C LYS A 711 -46.70 -2.82 -72.38
N TYR A 712 -46.13 -1.64 -72.22
CA TYR A 712 -46.13 -0.95 -70.93
C TYR A 712 -47.54 -0.46 -70.57
N LEU A 713 -48.27 0.10 -71.53
CA LEU A 713 -49.64 0.58 -71.31
C LEU A 713 -50.62 -0.55 -70.98
N SER A 714 -50.47 -1.74 -71.59
CA SER A 714 -51.28 -2.91 -71.22
C SER A 714 -50.99 -3.39 -69.79
N ASN A 715 -49.73 -3.30 -69.36
CA ASN A 715 -49.36 -3.63 -67.98
C ASN A 715 -49.97 -2.64 -66.97
N VAL A 716 -49.99 -1.34 -67.30
CA VAL A 716 -50.63 -0.31 -66.47
C VAL A 716 -52.12 -0.61 -66.24
N LEU A 717 -52.86 -0.98 -67.29
CA LEU A 717 -54.27 -1.36 -67.13
C LEU A 717 -54.41 -2.62 -66.25
N GLY A 718 -53.55 -3.60 -66.44
CA GLY A 718 -53.50 -4.79 -65.58
C GLY A 718 -53.23 -4.45 -64.11
N ASP A 719 -52.33 -3.51 -63.83
CA ASP A 719 -51.99 -3.09 -62.48
C ASP A 719 -53.10 -2.25 -61.84
N LEU A 720 -53.77 -1.36 -62.60
CA LEU A 720 -54.95 -0.62 -62.14
C LEU A 720 -56.06 -1.57 -61.68
N LEU A 721 -56.36 -2.59 -62.50
CA LEU A 721 -57.37 -3.59 -62.19
C LEU A 721 -56.98 -4.45 -60.97
N LYS A 722 -55.71 -4.85 -60.86
CA LYS A 722 -55.20 -5.58 -59.67
C LYS A 722 -55.28 -4.74 -58.40
N ILE A 723 -54.94 -3.45 -58.45
CA ILE A 723 -55.04 -2.56 -57.29
C ILE A 723 -56.51 -2.39 -56.88
N ALA A 724 -57.42 -2.27 -57.85
CA ALA A 724 -58.85 -2.23 -57.57
C ALA A 724 -59.35 -3.52 -56.93
N GLU A 725 -58.94 -4.68 -57.44
CA GLU A 725 -59.30 -5.99 -56.89
C GLU A 725 -58.76 -6.17 -55.46
N PHE A 726 -57.50 -5.84 -55.21
CA PHE A 726 -56.82 -6.10 -53.94
C PHE A 726 -57.13 -5.09 -52.82
N CYS A 727 -57.40 -3.82 -53.14
CA CYS A 727 -57.67 -2.79 -52.13
C CYS A 727 -59.12 -2.29 -52.14
N PHE A 728 -59.83 -2.38 -53.25
CA PHE A 728 -61.13 -1.72 -53.41
C PHE A 728 -62.19 -2.66 -54.03
N PRO A 729 -62.36 -3.88 -53.51
CA PRO A 729 -63.22 -4.90 -54.14
C PRO A 729 -64.71 -4.49 -54.19
N SER A 730 -65.13 -3.52 -53.37
CA SER A 730 -66.49 -3.02 -53.31
C SER A 730 -66.77 -1.84 -54.26
N LEU A 731 -65.75 -1.28 -54.92
CA LEU A 731 -65.89 -0.10 -55.77
C LEU A 731 -65.96 -0.48 -57.27
N SER A 732 -66.63 0.36 -58.06
CA SER A 732 -66.82 0.08 -59.49
C SER A 732 -65.48 0.11 -60.25
N ILE A 733 -65.17 -1.01 -60.91
CA ILE A 733 -64.03 -1.18 -61.81
C ILE A 733 -64.13 -0.23 -63.01
N GLU A 734 -65.32 0.27 -63.33
CA GLU A 734 -65.56 1.24 -64.41
C GLU A 734 -64.72 2.51 -64.25
N ILE A 735 -64.43 2.95 -63.02
CA ILE A 735 -63.57 4.12 -62.74
C ILE A 735 -62.14 3.87 -63.26
N CYS A 736 -61.64 2.64 -63.17
CA CYS A 736 -60.31 2.29 -63.69
C CYS A 736 -60.27 2.39 -65.21
N TYR A 737 -61.29 1.86 -65.89
CA TYR A 737 -61.42 1.98 -67.35
C TYR A 737 -61.62 3.43 -67.78
N GLU A 738 -62.40 4.21 -67.04
CA GLU A 738 -62.67 5.63 -67.30
C GLU A 738 -61.37 6.46 -67.28
N GLU A 739 -60.61 6.38 -66.19
CA GLU A 739 -59.37 7.16 -66.03
C GLU A 739 -58.24 6.66 -66.93
N TYR A 740 -58.18 5.36 -67.22
CA TYR A 740 -57.23 4.81 -68.19
C TYR A 740 -57.53 5.28 -69.62
N VAL A 741 -58.80 5.30 -70.03
CA VAL A 741 -59.19 5.81 -71.36
C VAL A 741 -58.89 7.31 -71.47
N LYS A 742 -59.17 8.10 -70.43
CA LYS A 742 -58.78 9.53 -70.40
C LYS A 742 -57.28 9.72 -70.56
N MET A 743 -56.47 8.90 -69.91
CA MET A 743 -55.02 8.91 -70.06
C MET A 743 -54.59 8.58 -71.51
N LEU A 744 -55.13 7.51 -72.10
CA LEU A 744 -54.81 7.13 -73.48
C LEU A 744 -55.21 8.22 -74.48
N LEU A 745 -56.41 8.80 -74.34
CA LEU A 745 -56.89 9.89 -75.17
C LEU A 745 -56.08 11.16 -74.96
N GLY A 746 -55.58 11.42 -73.74
CA GLY A 746 -54.73 12.56 -73.40
C GLY A 746 -53.25 12.44 -73.80
N SER A 747 -52.80 11.28 -74.27
CA SER A 747 -51.38 10.96 -74.57
C SER A 747 -50.76 11.74 -75.74
N GLN A 748 -51.55 12.51 -76.50
CA GLN A 748 -51.15 13.26 -77.69
C GLN A 748 -50.46 12.43 -78.80
N SER A 749 -50.59 11.10 -78.75
CA SER A 749 -49.93 10.18 -79.66
C SER A 749 -50.93 9.45 -80.56
N GLN A 750 -50.78 9.62 -81.87
CA GLN A 750 -51.66 9.01 -82.88
C GLN A 750 -51.60 7.47 -82.88
N LYS A 751 -50.55 6.86 -82.30
CA LYS A 751 -50.42 5.40 -82.17
C LYS A 751 -51.12 4.84 -80.93
N ILE A 752 -51.30 5.66 -79.89
CA ILE A 752 -51.76 5.22 -78.56
C ILE A 752 -53.27 5.41 -78.40
N ILE A 753 -53.81 6.49 -78.97
CA ILE A 753 -55.26 6.77 -78.97
C ILE A 753 -56.12 5.58 -79.42
N PRO A 754 -55.77 4.85 -80.52
CA PRO A 754 -56.57 3.72 -80.99
C PRO A 754 -56.69 2.56 -79.98
N LEU A 755 -55.76 2.41 -79.03
CA LEU A 755 -55.80 1.36 -77.99
C LEU A 755 -57.00 1.52 -77.05
N SER A 756 -57.61 2.71 -76.98
CA SER A 756 -58.80 2.96 -76.16
C SER A 756 -60.09 2.36 -76.76
N LYS A 757 -60.09 1.99 -78.05
CA LYS A 757 -61.28 1.55 -78.80
C LYS A 757 -62.00 0.36 -78.17
N ASP A 758 -61.26 -0.68 -77.82
CA ASP A 758 -61.85 -1.92 -77.30
C ASP A 758 -62.46 -1.72 -75.90
N ILE A 759 -61.91 -0.78 -75.12
CA ILE A 759 -62.42 -0.43 -73.79
C ILE A 759 -63.69 0.42 -73.93
N LEU A 760 -63.69 1.42 -74.83
CA LEU A 760 -64.83 2.30 -75.10
C LEU A 760 -66.07 1.56 -75.63
N LEU A 761 -65.87 0.51 -76.44
CA LEU A 761 -66.94 -0.24 -77.10
C LEU A 761 -67.50 -1.40 -76.27
N GLY A 762 -66.79 -1.87 -75.23
CA GLY A 762 -67.19 -3.10 -74.52
C GLY A 762 -67.02 -3.12 -73.00
N LYS A 763 -66.30 -2.18 -72.39
CA LYS A 763 -66.02 -2.18 -70.94
C LYS A 763 -66.59 -0.97 -70.19
N LEU A 764 -67.05 0.06 -70.89
CA LEU A 764 -67.68 1.26 -70.32
C LEU A 764 -69.12 1.41 -70.83
N PRO A 765 -70.04 1.96 -70.02
CA PRO A 765 -71.39 2.31 -70.47
C PRO A 765 -71.35 3.32 -71.63
N GLU A 766 -72.20 3.13 -72.65
CA GLU A 766 -72.18 3.95 -73.89
C GLU A 766 -72.26 5.46 -73.63
N HIS A 767 -73.08 5.89 -72.67
CA HIS A 767 -73.23 7.30 -72.32
C HIS A 767 -71.94 7.93 -71.76
N LEU A 768 -71.14 7.17 -71.00
CA LEU A 768 -69.85 7.59 -70.45
C LEU A 768 -68.77 7.59 -71.54
N SER A 769 -68.72 6.54 -72.36
CA SER A 769 -67.81 6.47 -73.52
C SER A 769 -67.99 7.66 -74.46
N LEU A 770 -69.25 8.00 -74.82
CA LEU A 770 -69.56 9.15 -75.67
C LEU A 770 -69.16 10.48 -75.02
N LYS A 771 -69.33 10.63 -73.71
CA LYS A 771 -68.95 11.85 -72.99
C LYS A 771 -67.43 12.04 -73.00
N ILE A 772 -66.66 11.02 -72.65
CA ILE A 772 -65.19 11.09 -72.60
C ILE A 772 -64.59 11.40 -73.98
N VAL A 773 -65.14 10.77 -75.03
CA VAL A 773 -64.71 11.02 -76.42
C VAL A 773 -65.04 12.45 -76.85
N LYS A 774 -66.25 12.94 -76.55
CA LYS A 774 -66.63 14.34 -76.83
C LYS A 774 -65.72 15.34 -76.10
N ASP A 775 -65.47 15.12 -74.81
CA ASP A 775 -64.62 16.01 -74.00
C ASP A 775 -63.19 16.03 -74.55
N SER A 776 -62.66 14.87 -74.98
CA SER A 776 -61.33 14.76 -75.60
C SER A 776 -61.29 15.40 -76.99
N PHE A 777 -62.35 15.25 -77.80
CA PHE A 777 -62.49 15.92 -79.09
C PHE A 777 -62.43 17.44 -78.93
N TYR A 778 -63.25 18.01 -78.05
CA TYR A 778 -63.24 19.46 -77.79
C TYR A 778 -61.88 19.93 -77.26
N MET A 779 -61.24 19.16 -76.36
CA MET A 779 -59.90 19.49 -75.87
C MET A 779 -58.86 19.63 -77.00
N TYR A 780 -58.85 18.73 -77.98
CA TYR A 780 -57.92 18.81 -79.11
C TYR A 780 -58.33 19.82 -80.18
N PHE A 781 -59.63 19.93 -80.46
CA PHE A 781 -60.19 20.89 -81.40
C PHE A 781 -59.93 22.33 -80.96
N ASP A 782 -60.21 22.65 -79.69
CA ASP A 782 -60.03 24.00 -79.12
C ASP A 782 -58.55 24.38 -78.96
N ARG A 783 -57.65 23.39 -78.81
CA ARG A 783 -56.19 23.62 -78.79
C ARG A 783 -55.59 23.85 -80.17
N SER A 784 -56.30 23.48 -81.23
CA SER A 784 -55.78 23.57 -82.58
C SER A 784 -55.78 25.00 -83.11
N LYS A 785 -54.68 25.40 -83.76
CA LYS A 785 -54.53 26.75 -84.33
C LYS A 785 -54.87 26.81 -85.83
N SER A 786 -54.94 25.66 -86.50
CA SER A 786 -55.25 25.54 -87.94
C SER A 786 -55.71 24.13 -88.32
N PHE A 787 -56.28 23.97 -89.52
CA PHE A 787 -56.74 22.67 -90.02
C PHE A 787 -55.64 21.59 -90.16
N ASN A 788 -54.38 22.02 -90.33
CA ASN A 788 -53.21 21.15 -90.49
C ASN A 788 -52.41 20.97 -89.18
N ASP A 789 -52.92 21.48 -88.06
CA ASP A 789 -52.27 21.35 -86.77
C ASP A 789 -52.27 19.89 -86.29
N ALA A 790 -51.22 19.49 -85.57
CA ALA A 790 -51.11 18.15 -85.01
C ALA A 790 -52.30 17.84 -84.08
N SER A 791 -52.81 18.83 -83.35
CA SER A 791 -54.02 18.67 -82.53
C SER A 791 -55.30 18.46 -83.35
N MET A 792 -55.44 19.04 -84.54
CA MET A 792 -56.58 18.74 -85.42
C MET A 792 -56.52 17.31 -85.98
N ASN A 793 -55.33 16.76 -86.20
CA ASN A 793 -55.17 15.37 -86.62
C ASN A 793 -55.45 14.35 -85.51
N LEU A 794 -55.38 14.77 -84.24
CA LEU A 794 -55.79 13.95 -83.09
C LEU A 794 -57.29 14.09 -82.79
N ALA A 795 -57.90 15.22 -83.16
CA ALA A 795 -59.35 15.44 -83.07
C ALA A 795 -60.14 14.69 -84.16
N LYS A 796 -59.53 14.50 -85.34
CA LYS A 796 -60.01 13.60 -86.40
C LYS A 796 -59.79 12.14 -85.99
#